data_AF-A0A5D2C306-F1
#
_entry.id   AF-A0A5D2C306-F1
#
_cell.length_a   1.000
_cell.length_b   1.000
_cell.length_c   1.000
_cell.angle_alpha   90.00
_cell.angle_beta   90.00
_cell.angle_gamma   90.00
#
_symmetry.space_group_name_H-M   'P 1'
#
loop_
_entity.id
_entity.type
_entity.pdbx_description
1 polymer ?
#
loop_
_entity_poly.entity_id
_entity_poly.type
_entity_poly.pdbx_seq_one_letter_code
_entity_poly.pdbx_strand_id
1 'polypeptide(L)'
;MAGFGSLAVDENRPPTRQSSGKVCKVCGDKIGRDEDGELFVACHVCAFPVCRPCYEYERSEGTQCCPQCNTRYKRQKGSARVAGDDEDNYDQDDFDDEFQTKNRKDDLDQHENGDYNNQQWHPNGQAFSVAGSTAGKDFEGDKEIYGSAEWKERVEKWKVRQEKRGLVGNYGDAGHDQAEQEEEEDYLMAEARQPLWRKVPISSSLINPYRIVIVLRLFVLIFFLRFRILTPAYDAFPLWLISVICEVWFAFSWILDQFPKWFPITRETYLDRLSLRFERDGEPNQLGSVDVFVSTVDPLKEPPIITANTVLSILSVDYPVEKVSCYVSDDGASMLLFDTLSETAEFARRWVPFCKKHNVEPRAPEFYFSEKIDYLKNKVHPSFVKERRAMKREYEEFKVRINALVAKAQKKPEEGWVMQDGTPWPGNNTRDHPGMIQVYLGSAGALDVDGKELPRLVYVSREKRPGYQHHKKAGAMNALVRVSAVLTNAPFILNLDCDHYINNSKAIREAMCFLMDPQFGKKLCYVQFPQRFDGIDRHDRYANRNVVFFDINMLGLDGLQGPVYVGTGCVFNRQALYGYDPPVSKKRPKMTCDCWPSWCCCCCGGSRKKSKKTGEKKSFLGGLLHSKKKKMMGKNYVRKGSVPVFNLEEIEEGLEGYAELEKSSLMSQKNFEKRFGQSPVLITSTLMENGGLPEGTNTNSLIKEAIHVISCGYEEKTEWGKEIGWIYGSVTEDILTGFKMHCRGWKSVYCVPKRPAFKGSVPINLSDRLHQVLRWALGSVEIFLSRHCPLWYGYAGKLKWLERLAYINTIVYPFTSIPLLAYCTIPAVCLLTGKFIIPTLSNLTSVWFLALFLSIIATSVLELRWSGVSIQDWWRNEQFWVIGGVSAHLFAVFQGLLKVLAGVDTNFTVTAKAAEDAEFGELYLFKWTTLLIPPTTLIILNMVGVVAGVSDAINNGYGSWGPLFGKLFFAFWVIVHLYPFLKGLMGRQNRTPTIVVLWSILLASIFSLVWVRIDPFLPKQTGPVLKQCGVEC
;
A
#
# COMPACT_ATOMS: atom_id res chain seq x y z
N MET A 1 77.64 -33.08 -36.70
CA MET A 1 76.72 -33.61 -37.74
C MET A 1 75.29 -33.55 -37.22
N ALA A 2 74.30 -33.37 -38.11
CA ALA A 2 72.86 -33.61 -37.98
C ALA A 2 72.14 -33.53 -36.60
N GLY A 3 71.09 -32.71 -36.52
CA GLY A 3 70.08 -32.74 -35.46
C GLY A 3 69.03 -31.63 -35.61
N PHE A 4 67.74 -31.97 -35.71
CA PHE A 4 66.64 -31.00 -35.77
C PHE A 4 66.15 -30.63 -34.35
N GLY A 5 65.69 -29.40 -34.15
CA GLY A 5 65.06 -28.93 -32.92
C GLY A 5 64.18 -27.68 -33.16
N SER A 6 63.08 -27.56 -32.44
CA SER A 6 62.07 -26.49 -32.63
C SER A 6 62.43 -25.20 -31.88
N LEU A 7 62.08 -24.04 -32.46
CA LEU A 7 62.00 -22.76 -31.75
C LEU A 7 60.54 -22.46 -31.40
N ALA A 8 60.30 -22.04 -30.16
CA ALA A 8 58.98 -21.62 -29.66
C ALA A 8 58.92 -20.10 -29.46
N VAL A 9 57.70 -19.56 -29.34
CA VAL A 9 57.43 -18.12 -29.22
C VAL A 9 57.16 -17.76 -27.76
N ASP A 10 57.64 -16.59 -27.32
CA ASP A 10 57.33 -16.02 -26.00
C ASP A 10 55.86 -15.61 -25.86
N GLU A 11 55.18 -16.09 -24.82
CA GLU A 11 53.86 -15.60 -24.40
C GLU A 11 53.95 -14.75 -23.13
N ASN A 12 53.67 -13.45 -23.27
CA ASN A 12 53.44 -12.56 -22.13
C ASN A 12 52.21 -13.00 -21.32
N ARG A 13 52.42 -13.53 -20.11
CA ARG A 13 51.32 -13.84 -19.19
C ARG A 13 50.72 -12.55 -18.61
N PRO A 14 49.39 -12.35 -18.65
CA PRO A 14 48.75 -11.19 -18.03
C PRO A 14 48.80 -11.28 -16.49
N PRO A 15 48.73 -10.15 -15.78
CA PRO A 15 48.84 -10.12 -14.32
C PRO A 15 47.69 -10.89 -13.64
N THR A 16 48.03 -11.63 -12.59
CA THR A 16 47.06 -12.34 -11.74
C THR A 16 46.12 -11.34 -11.06
N ARG A 17 44.81 -11.63 -11.10
CA ARG A 17 43.80 -10.85 -10.37
C ARG A 17 44.06 -10.94 -8.87
N GLN A 18 44.58 -9.87 -8.28
CA GLN A 18 44.59 -9.71 -6.82
C GLN A 18 43.15 -9.65 -6.26
N SER A 19 43.02 -10.00 -4.98
CA SER A 19 41.75 -10.29 -4.32
C SER A 19 40.84 -9.07 -4.20
N SER A 20 39.73 -9.07 -4.94
CA SER A 20 38.56 -8.26 -4.59
C SER A 20 37.75 -9.00 -3.52
N GLY A 21 37.79 -8.49 -2.28
CA GLY A 21 37.04 -9.08 -1.17
C GLY A 21 35.54 -9.14 -1.48
N LYS A 22 34.95 -10.34 -1.43
CA LYS A 22 33.53 -10.54 -1.73
C LYS A 22 32.71 -9.88 -0.62
N VAL A 23 31.75 -9.04 -0.99
CA VAL A 23 30.84 -8.37 -0.04
C VAL A 23 29.61 -9.24 0.22
N CYS A 24 29.34 -9.52 1.49
CA CYS A 24 28.20 -10.25 2.01
C CYS A 24 26.90 -9.64 1.49
N LYS A 25 25.98 -10.49 1.03
CA LYS A 25 24.68 -10.09 0.52
C LYS A 25 23.55 -10.19 1.55
N VAL A 26 23.86 -10.43 2.82
CA VAL A 26 22.88 -10.33 3.92
C VAL A 26 23.07 -9.01 4.69
N CYS A 27 24.17 -8.86 5.43
CA CYS A 27 24.45 -7.63 6.19
C CYS A 27 25.00 -6.47 5.35
N GLY A 28 25.92 -6.75 4.42
CA GLY A 28 26.66 -5.74 3.65
C GLY A 28 28.17 -5.70 3.93
N ASP A 29 28.66 -6.48 4.90
CA ASP A 29 30.07 -6.51 5.32
C ASP A 29 31.00 -7.19 4.28
N LYS A 30 32.31 -7.04 4.44
CA LYS A 30 33.30 -7.91 3.78
C LYS A 30 33.16 -9.35 4.30
N ILE A 31 33.23 -10.34 3.41
CA ILE A 31 33.32 -11.75 3.81
C ILE A 31 34.76 -12.02 4.26
N GLY A 32 34.90 -12.56 5.47
CA GLY A 32 36.18 -12.99 6.04
C GLY A 32 36.74 -14.24 5.37
N ARG A 33 37.84 -14.75 5.93
CA ARG A 33 38.40 -16.05 5.54
C ARG A 33 37.81 -17.18 6.38
N ASP A 34 37.93 -18.42 5.89
CA ASP A 34 37.75 -19.64 6.69
C ASP A 34 39.06 -20.05 7.39
N GLU A 35 39.03 -21.15 8.16
CA GLU A 35 40.19 -21.67 8.90
C GLU A 35 41.38 -22.04 7.99
N ASP A 36 41.11 -22.49 6.76
CA ASP A 36 42.13 -22.79 5.74
C ASP A 36 42.74 -21.52 5.10
N GLY A 37 42.22 -20.34 5.45
CA GLY A 37 42.66 -19.05 4.93
C GLY A 37 42.06 -18.69 3.56
N GLU A 38 41.10 -19.45 3.04
CA GLU A 38 40.39 -19.17 1.80
C GLU A 38 39.16 -18.27 2.01
N LEU A 39 38.50 -17.84 0.92
CA LEU A 39 37.34 -16.94 1.01
C LEU A 39 36.04 -17.70 1.37
N PHE A 40 35.64 -17.64 2.64
CA PHE A 40 34.49 -18.34 3.24
C PHE A 40 33.26 -18.44 2.32
N VAL A 41 32.79 -19.68 2.08
CA VAL A 41 31.66 -19.99 1.19
C VAL A 41 30.52 -20.68 1.94
N ALA A 42 29.58 -19.89 2.46
CA ALA A 42 28.39 -20.37 3.16
C ALA A 42 27.54 -21.42 2.39
N CYS A 43 27.47 -21.35 1.06
CA CYS A 43 26.64 -22.24 0.24
C CYS A 43 27.43 -22.82 -0.95
N HIS A 44 27.95 -24.04 -0.79
CA HIS A 44 28.70 -24.75 -1.84
C HIS A 44 27.89 -24.97 -3.14
N VAL A 45 26.55 -25.00 -3.09
CA VAL A 45 25.68 -25.26 -4.26
C VAL A 45 25.56 -24.07 -5.22
N CYS A 46 25.67 -22.82 -4.73
CA CYS A 46 25.56 -21.64 -5.61
C CYS A 46 26.51 -20.48 -5.27
N ALA A 47 27.48 -20.70 -4.39
CA ALA A 47 28.47 -19.73 -3.92
C ALA A 47 27.88 -18.35 -3.57
N PHE A 48 26.69 -18.33 -2.95
CA PHE A 48 26.03 -17.07 -2.59
C PHE A 48 26.86 -16.34 -1.52
N PRO A 49 27.25 -15.07 -1.71
CA PRO A 49 28.16 -14.40 -0.78
C PRO A 49 27.45 -14.08 0.54
N VAL A 50 27.78 -14.82 1.60
CA VAL A 50 27.28 -14.65 2.96
C VAL A 50 28.45 -14.86 3.93
N CYS A 51 28.62 -14.01 4.93
CA CYS A 51 29.65 -14.17 5.97
C CYS A 51 29.21 -15.21 7.03
N ARG A 52 30.18 -15.78 7.77
CA ARG A 52 29.94 -16.84 8.78
C ARG A 52 28.81 -16.49 9.77
N PRO A 53 28.74 -15.29 10.38
CA PRO A 53 27.63 -14.92 11.28
C PRO A 53 26.25 -14.94 10.62
N CYS A 54 26.13 -14.46 9.37
CA CYS A 54 24.85 -14.48 8.65
C CYS A 54 24.44 -15.89 8.20
N TYR A 55 25.41 -16.78 7.97
CA TYR A 55 25.19 -18.20 7.68
C TYR A 55 24.72 -18.97 8.93
N GLU A 56 25.33 -18.71 10.09
CA GLU A 56 24.94 -19.29 11.37
C GLU A 56 23.57 -18.79 11.83
N TYR A 57 23.25 -17.51 11.64
CA TYR A 57 21.91 -16.97 11.87
C TYR A 57 20.85 -17.67 10.99
N GLU A 58 21.08 -17.77 9.66
CA GLU A 58 20.13 -18.46 8.77
C GLU A 58 19.97 -19.95 9.12
N ARG A 59 21.03 -20.62 9.60
CA ARG A 59 20.95 -22.01 10.09
C ARG A 59 20.19 -22.15 11.41
N SER A 60 20.37 -21.23 12.36
CA SER A 60 19.86 -21.37 13.73
C SER A 60 18.47 -20.76 13.96
N GLU A 61 18.23 -19.53 13.51
CA GLU A 61 16.98 -18.77 13.76
C GLU A 61 16.26 -18.35 12.46
N GLY A 62 16.93 -18.43 11.31
CA GLY A 62 16.37 -18.11 10.00
C GLY A 62 15.69 -19.29 9.28
N THR A 63 15.83 -19.33 7.95
CA THR A 63 15.10 -20.26 7.07
C THR A 63 15.76 -21.65 6.93
N GLN A 64 16.90 -21.85 7.58
CA GLN A 64 17.84 -22.97 7.38
C GLN A 64 18.37 -23.13 5.94
N CYS A 65 18.03 -22.20 5.05
CA CYS A 65 18.23 -22.32 3.61
C CYS A 65 19.00 -21.13 3.04
N CYS A 66 19.83 -21.37 2.03
CA CYS A 66 20.54 -20.30 1.35
C CYS A 66 19.55 -19.34 0.65
N PRO A 67 19.56 -18.03 0.97
CA PRO A 67 18.58 -17.07 0.45
C PRO A 67 18.52 -16.95 -1.09
N GLN A 68 19.58 -17.37 -1.80
CA GLN A 68 19.62 -17.33 -3.27
C GLN A 68 19.12 -18.61 -3.95
N CYS A 69 19.47 -19.81 -3.47
CA CYS A 69 19.06 -21.08 -4.11
C CYS A 69 17.87 -21.76 -3.43
N ASN A 70 17.62 -21.49 -2.14
CA ASN A 70 16.68 -22.19 -1.26
C ASN A 70 17.06 -23.67 -1.00
N THR A 71 18.32 -24.05 -1.22
CA THR A 71 18.89 -25.31 -0.71
C THR A 71 19.22 -25.13 0.77
N ARG A 72 18.94 -26.14 1.59
CA ARG A 72 19.32 -26.15 3.01
C ARG A 72 20.83 -25.98 3.17
N TYR A 73 21.26 -25.23 4.17
CA TYR A 73 22.66 -25.11 4.55
C TYR A 73 23.11 -26.37 5.27
N LYS A 74 24.18 -27.03 4.78
CA LYS A 74 24.89 -28.06 5.55
C LYS A 74 25.69 -27.41 6.70
N ARG A 75 25.92 -28.16 7.79
CA ARG A 75 26.94 -27.82 8.81
C ARG A 75 28.32 -27.71 8.16
N GLN A 76 29.11 -26.74 8.63
CA GLN A 76 30.53 -26.55 8.30
C GLN A 76 31.34 -26.68 9.60
N LYS A 77 32.64 -26.96 9.49
CA LYS A 77 33.53 -27.01 10.67
C LYS A 77 33.55 -25.66 11.40
N GLY A 78 33.70 -25.71 12.73
CA GLY A 78 33.56 -24.57 13.63
C GLY A 78 32.12 -24.12 13.94
N SER A 79 31.09 -24.57 13.20
CA SER A 79 29.70 -24.14 13.46
C SER A 79 28.89 -25.18 14.25
N ALA A 80 28.09 -24.69 15.20
CA ALA A 80 27.21 -25.51 16.05
C ALA A 80 26.20 -26.38 15.27
N ARG A 81 25.76 -27.48 15.89
CA ARG A 81 24.65 -28.32 15.42
C ARG A 81 23.30 -27.58 15.62
N VAL A 82 22.39 -27.75 14.67
CA VAL A 82 21.00 -27.27 14.72
C VAL A 82 20.05 -28.41 14.33
N ALA A 83 18.80 -28.34 14.78
CA ALA A 83 17.77 -29.35 14.55
C ALA A 83 17.69 -29.83 13.09
N GLY A 84 18.15 -31.07 12.88
CA GLY A 84 18.14 -31.76 11.59
C GLY A 84 19.34 -31.48 10.68
N ASP A 85 20.50 -31.00 11.18
CA ASP A 85 21.76 -31.39 10.51
C ASP A 85 21.83 -32.93 10.44
N ASP A 86 22.35 -33.48 9.34
CA ASP A 86 22.44 -34.93 9.15
C ASP A 86 23.46 -35.54 10.16
N GLU A 87 23.10 -36.61 10.89
CA GLU A 87 23.96 -37.19 11.94
C GLU A 87 25.15 -38.02 11.41
N ASP A 88 25.17 -38.31 10.11
CA ASP A 88 26.06 -39.32 9.49
C ASP A 88 27.49 -38.82 9.16
N ASN A 89 27.81 -37.54 9.33
CA ASN A 89 29.15 -37.01 9.07
C ASN A 89 30.08 -37.22 10.29
N TYR A 90 30.52 -38.46 10.47
CA TYR A 90 31.57 -38.87 11.41
C TYR A 90 32.96 -38.49 10.87
N ASP A 91 33.29 -37.19 10.85
CA ASP A 91 34.66 -36.73 10.74
C ASP A 91 35.31 -36.86 12.14
N GLN A 92 36.31 -37.72 12.26
CA GLN A 92 36.72 -38.31 13.56
C GLN A 92 37.61 -37.40 14.42
N ASP A 93 37.95 -36.20 13.93
CA ASP A 93 38.96 -35.29 14.52
C ASP A 93 38.38 -34.24 15.48
N ASP A 94 37.04 -34.15 15.64
CA ASP A 94 36.36 -33.16 16.51
C ASP A 94 36.19 -33.65 17.97
N PHE A 95 36.76 -34.80 18.36
CA PHE A 95 36.47 -35.47 19.65
C PHE A 95 37.43 -35.17 20.81
N ASP A 96 38.65 -34.67 20.55
CA ASP A 96 39.72 -34.61 21.57
C ASP A 96 39.75 -33.31 22.41
N ASP A 97 39.10 -32.22 21.97
CA ASP A 97 39.11 -30.93 22.68
C ASP A 97 38.00 -30.77 23.74
N GLU A 98 36.95 -31.60 23.73
CA GLU A 98 35.79 -31.43 24.65
C GLU A 98 35.93 -32.20 26.00
N PHE A 99 36.97 -33.04 26.18
CA PHE A 99 37.10 -33.92 27.36
C PHE A 99 38.50 -33.96 28.03
N GLN A 100 38.93 -32.85 28.64
CA GLN A 100 40.06 -32.84 29.60
C GLN A 100 39.78 -32.14 30.95
N THR A 101 38.78 -32.60 31.70
CA THR A 101 38.62 -32.29 33.13
C THR A 101 39.38 -33.30 34.02
N LYS A 102 40.61 -32.96 34.42
CA LYS A 102 41.44 -33.81 35.30
C LYS A 102 41.03 -33.74 36.77
N ASN A 103 40.39 -34.83 37.23
CA ASN A 103 40.31 -35.36 38.60
C ASN A 103 40.90 -34.53 39.77
N ARG A 104 40.08 -34.29 40.80
CA ARG A 104 40.54 -34.36 42.19
C ARG A 104 39.53 -35.11 43.09
N LYS A 105 39.97 -36.30 43.53
CA LYS A 105 39.37 -37.24 44.49
C LYS A 105 39.37 -36.69 45.95
N ASP A 106 38.55 -37.18 46.90
CA ASP A 106 37.41 -38.14 46.86
C ASP A 106 36.09 -37.43 47.35
N ASP A 107 35.24 -37.78 48.35
CA ASP A 107 35.16 -38.84 49.38
C ASP A 107 33.75 -38.88 50.05
N LEU A 108 33.47 -39.91 50.87
CA LEU A 108 32.34 -40.09 51.83
C LEU A 108 30.88 -40.23 51.33
N ASP A 109 30.60 -41.38 50.71
CA ASP A 109 29.58 -42.39 51.07
C ASP A 109 28.13 -42.07 51.58
N GLN A 110 27.17 -42.70 50.87
CA GLN A 110 26.04 -43.56 51.33
C GLN A 110 24.95 -43.02 52.30
N HIS A 111 23.71 -42.95 51.80
CA HIS A 111 22.76 -44.09 51.92
C HIS A 111 21.53 -43.99 50.99
N GLU A 112 20.96 -45.14 50.59
CA GLU A 112 19.84 -45.27 49.63
C GLU A 112 18.47 -45.61 50.26
N ASN A 113 17.42 -45.60 49.41
CA ASN A 113 16.03 -46.08 49.55
C ASN A 113 15.00 -45.07 50.07
N GLY A 114 13.78 -44.96 49.49
CA GLY A 114 13.26 -45.65 48.30
C GLY A 114 11.84 -45.18 47.91
N ASP A 115 11.43 -45.45 46.67
CA ASP A 115 10.16 -45.02 46.06
C ASP A 115 8.88 -45.62 46.70
N TYR A 116 7.74 -44.93 46.55
CA TYR A 116 6.67 -45.36 45.60
C TYR A 116 5.48 -44.38 45.50
N ASN A 117 4.88 -44.34 44.30
CA ASN A 117 3.72 -43.53 43.91
C ASN A 117 2.43 -43.84 44.72
N ASN A 118 1.49 -42.87 44.82
CA ASN A 118 0.30 -42.77 43.93
C ASN A 118 -0.68 -41.62 44.32
N GLN A 119 -1.55 -41.20 43.38
CA GLN A 119 -2.89 -40.59 43.60
C GLN A 119 -2.97 -39.20 44.32
N GLN A 120 -4.04 -38.37 44.25
CA GLN A 120 -5.27 -38.30 43.42
C GLN A 120 -5.91 -36.88 43.50
N TRP A 121 -6.86 -36.54 42.62
CA TRP A 121 -7.58 -35.24 42.56
C TRP A 121 -8.95 -35.23 43.28
N HIS A 122 -9.17 -34.22 44.15
CA HIS A 122 -10.47 -33.63 44.57
C HIS A 122 -11.49 -34.56 45.33
N PRO A 123 -12.66 -34.07 45.88
CA PRO A 123 -13.27 -32.72 45.89
C PRO A 123 -13.83 -32.21 47.26
N ASN A 124 -14.64 -31.13 47.22
CA ASN A 124 -15.60 -30.58 48.22
C ASN A 124 -15.09 -29.61 49.33
N GLY A 125 -15.83 -28.55 49.71
CA GLY A 125 -17.09 -28.04 49.11
C GLY A 125 -17.73 -26.78 49.75
N GLN A 126 -18.51 -26.04 48.93
CA GLN A 126 -19.64 -25.12 49.18
C GLN A 126 -19.63 -24.04 50.29
N ALA A 127 -19.79 -22.76 49.88
CA ALA A 127 -20.82 -21.82 50.39
C ALA A 127 -21.07 -20.59 49.46
N PHE A 128 -22.31 -20.08 49.48
CA PHE A 128 -22.88 -18.87 48.84
C PHE A 128 -22.24 -17.53 49.35
N SER A 129 -22.37 -16.32 48.76
CA SER A 129 -23.25 -15.77 47.69
C SER A 129 -22.78 -14.39 47.12
N VAL A 130 -23.31 -14.00 45.94
CA VAL A 130 -23.70 -12.63 45.47
C VAL A 130 -22.64 -11.54 45.11
N ALA A 131 -22.62 -11.20 43.81
CA ALA A 131 -22.44 -9.90 43.11
C ALA A 131 -21.32 -8.88 43.46
N GLY A 132 -20.57 -8.45 42.42
CA GLY A 132 -19.84 -7.16 42.40
C GLY A 132 -18.76 -7.02 41.31
N SER A 133 -18.94 -6.07 40.39
CA SER A 133 -17.94 -5.44 39.48
C SER A 133 -16.70 -6.23 39.00
N THR A 134 -16.71 -6.65 37.72
CA THR A 134 -15.49 -7.04 37.01
C THR A 134 -14.70 -5.81 36.53
N ALA A 135 -13.67 -5.41 37.28
CA ALA A 135 -12.62 -4.50 36.80
C ALA A 135 -11.35 -5.32 36.52
N GLY A 136 -10.93 -5.40 35.25
CA GLY A 136 -9.69 -6.09 34.88
C GLY A 136 -8.47 -5.30 35.37
N LYS A 137 -7.56 -5.98 36.08
CA LYS A 137 -6.21 -5.45 36.35
C LYS A 137 -5.28 -5.82 35.21
N ASP A 138 -5.03 -4.88 34.32
CA ASP A 138 -3.95 -5.01 33.33
C ASP A 138 -2.59 -4.83 34.01
N PHE A 139 -1.69 -5.79 33.81
CA PHE A 139 -0.30 -5.74 34.29
C PHE A 139 0.56 -4.95 33.28
N GLU A 140 0.59 -3.62 33.42
CA GLU A 140 1.50 -2.71 32.69
C GLU A 140 2.23 -1.74 33.65
N GLY A 141 2.85 -2.27 34.71
CA GLY A 141 3.63 -1.45 35.66
C GLY A 141 5.05 -1.13 35.18
N ASP A 142 5.70 -2.08 34.51
CA ASP A 142 7.14 -2.06 34.27
C ASP A 142 7.44 -1.83 32.77
N LYS A 143 7.91 -0.64 32.40
CA LYS A 143 8.26 -0.33 31.00
C LYS A 143 9.36 0.72 30.74
N GLU A 144 9.82 1.46 31.76
CA GLU A 144 10.89 2.47 31.60
C GLU A 144 12.25 2.09 32.23
N ILE A 145 12.35 0.90 32.87
CA ILE A 145 13.63 0.24 33.22
C ILE A 145 14.07 -0.77 32.14
N TYR A 146 13.13 -1.16 31.25
CA TYR A 146 13.27 -2.27 30.31
C TYR A 146 14.48 -2.17 29.38
N GLY A 147 14.84 -0.98 28.90
CA GLY A 147 15.92 -0.80 27.92
C GLY A 147 17.28 -1.35 28.39
N SER A 148 17.64 -1.13 29.65
CA SER A 148 18.91 -1.63 30.21
C SER A 148 18.78 -3.05 30.78
N ALA A 149 17.68 -3.35 31.48
CA ALA A 149 17.49 -4.67 32.09
C ALA A 149 17.29 -5.79 31.06
N GLU A 150 16.46 -5.58 30.04
CA GLU A 150 16.21 -6.54 28.95
C GLU A 150 17.36 -6.55 27.91
N TRP A 151 18.24 -5.54 27.92
CA TRP A 151 19.54 -5.60 27.24
C TRP A 151 20.52 -6.49 28.03
N LYS A 152 20.74 -6.24 29.32
CA LYS A 152 21.58 -7.11 30.17
C LYS A 152 21.11 -8.56 30.14
N GLU A 153 19.82 -8.82 30.30
CA GLU A 153 19.28 -10.19 30.22
C GLU A 153 19.48 -10.84 28.83
N ARG A 154 19.55 -10.06 27.74
CA ARG A 154 19.87 -10.57 26.39
C ARG A 154 21.37 -10.80 26.19
N VAL A 155 22.23 -9.91 26.70
CA VAL A 155 23.69 -10.07 26.71
C VAL A 155 24.08 -11.29 27.54
N GLU A 156 23.55 -11.45 28.76
CA GLU A 156 23.74 -12.63 29.60
C GLU A 156 23.26 -13.92 28.90
N LYS A 157 22.03 -13.91 28.35
CA LYS A 157 21.53 -15.03 27.53
C LYS A 157 22.28 -15.22 26.21
N TRP A 158 23.20 -14.33 25.83
CA TRP A 158 24.10 -14.50 24.70
C TRP A 158 25.47 -15.01 25.15
N LYS A 159 26.11 -14.43 26.17
CA LYS A 159 27.35 -14.92 26.79
C LYS A 159 27.17 -16.40 27.19
N VAL A 160 26.12 -16.73 27.95
CA VAL A 160 25.74 -18.12 28.32
C VAL A 160 25.39 -19.02 27.11
N ARG A 161 25.07 -18.45 25.94
CA ARG A 161 24.90 -19.21 24.68
C ARG A 161 26.19 -19.38 23.87
N GLN A 162 27.21 -18.56 24.08
CA GLN A 162 28.52 -18.66 23.41
C GLN A 162 29.52 -19.50 24.23
N GLU A 163 29.47 -19.39 25.57
CA GLU A 163 30.09 -20.35 26.50
C GLU A 163 29.67 -21.78 26.15
N LYS A 164 28.35 -22.01 26.02
CA LYS A 164 27.75 -23.29 25.58
C LYS A 164 27.99 -23.65 24.10
N ARG A 165 28.86 -22.93 23.41
CA ARG A 165 29.33 -23.20 22.04
C ARG A 165 30.86 -23.26 21.93
N GLY A 166 31.59 -23.11 23.05
CA GLY A 166 33.06 -23.12 23.06
C GLY A 166 33.72 -21.93 22.34
N LEU A 167 32.98 -20.84 22.09
CA LEU A 167 33.45 -19.69 21.31
C LEU A 167 34.03 -18.55 22.16
N VAL A 168 34.03 -18.69 23.49
CA VAL A 168 34.64 -17.74 24.44
C VAL A 168 35.68 -18.50 25.26
N GLY A 169 36.93 -18.06 25.22
CA GLY A 169 38.02 -18.62 26.02
C GLY A 169 38.23 -17.80 27.29
N ASN A 170 38.40 -18.46 28.44
CA ASN A 170 38.73 -17.80 29.71
C ASN A 170 40.12 -17.14 29.65
N TYR A 171 40.18 -15.85 29.29
CA TYR A 171 41.37 -15.03 29.45
C TYR A 171 41.53 -14.60 30.92
N GLY A 172 42.71 -14.82 31.50
CA GLY A 172 42.95 -14.61 32.92
C GLY A 172 43.20 -13.15 33.31
N ASP A 173 42.28 -12.59 34.09
CA ASP A 173 42.49 -11.64 35.22
C ASP A 173 43.50 -10.47 35.07
N ALA A 174 43.74 -9.99 33.85
CA ALA A 174 44.68 -8.89 33.58
C ALA A 174 44.23 -7.92 32.46
N GLY A 175 43.02 -8.07 31.92
CA GLY A 175 42.52 -7.25 30.80
C GLY A 175 40.99 -7.20 30.66
N HIS A 176 40.26 -7.51 31.74
CA HIS A 176 38.80 -7.73 31.75
C HIS A 176 38.03 -6.58 31.08
N ASP A 177 38.26 -5.34 31.51
CA ASP A 177 37.55 -4.14 31.02
C ASP A 177 37.67 -3.90 29.51
N GLN A 178 38.77 -4.35 28.87
CA GLN A 178 38.96 -4.22 27.42
C GLN A 178 38.38 -5.42 26.67
N ALA A 179 38.60 -6.64 27.18
CA ALA A 179 38.00 -7.85 26.59
C ALA A 179 36.47 -7.80 26.60
N GLU A 180 35.84 -7.31 27.67
CA GLU A 180 34.38 -7.17 27.72
C GLU A 180 33.84 -6.09 26.78
N GLN A 181 34.60 -5.02 26.52
CA GLN A 181 34.21 -4.01 25.54
C GLN A 181 34.32 -4.55 24.11
N GLU A 182 35.38 -5.30 23.79
CA GLU A 182 35.50 -5.98 22.49
C GLU A 182 34.41 -7.07 22.30
N GLU A 183 34.06 -7.82 23.34
CA GLU A 183 32.94 -8.77 23.33
C GLU A 183 31.57 -8.10 23.14
N GLU A 184 31.30 -6.98 23.83
CA GLU A 184 30.05 -6.24 23.67
C GLU A 184 29.96 -5.62 22.26
N GLU A 185 31.03 -5.05 21.73
CA GLU A 185 31.07 -4.54 20.35
C GLU A 185 30.81 -5.64 19.32
N ASP A 186 31.44 -6.82 19.44
CA ASP A 186 31.22 -7.90 18.47
C ASP A 186 29.84 -8.57 18.63
N TYR A 187 29.24 -8.57 19.82
CA TYR A 187 27.83 -8.92 20.00
C TYR A 187 26.89 -7.90 19.33
N LEU A 188 27.11 -6.60 19.55
CA LEU A 188 26.33 -5.53 18.92
C LEU A 188 26.45 -5.60 17.39
N MET A 189 27.65 -5.89 16.85
CA MET A 189 27.89 -6.19 15.45
C MET A 189 27.16 -7.45 14.97
N ALA A 190 27.10 -8.52 15.77
CA ALA A 190 26.36 -9.74 15.44
C ALA A 190 24.84 -9.52 15.37
N GLU A 191 24.25 -8.77 16.31
CA GLU A 191 22.83 -8.38 16.26
C GLU A 191 22.56 -7.39 15.12
N ALA A 192 23.45 -6.43 14.88
CA ALA A 192 23.38 -5.48 13.76
C ALA A 192 23.41 -6.17 12.38
N ARG A 193 24.04 -7.35 12.25
CA ARG A 193 24.10 -8.15 11.01
C ARG A 193 22.78 -8.87 10.65
N GLN A 194 21.86 -9.03 11.61
CA GLN A 194 20.58 -9.76 11.43
C GLN A 194 19.58 -9.04 10.51
N PRO A 195 18.55 -9.71 9.97
CA PRO A 195 17.53 -9.06 9.14
C PRO A 195 16.77 -7.95 9.88
N LEU A 196 16.62 -6.80 9.21
CA LEU A 196 15.94 -5.59 9.72
C LEU A 196 14.40 -5.71 9.74
N TRP A 197 13.86 -6.72 9.05
CA TRP A 197 12.44 -7.03 8.98
C TRP A 197 12.24 -8.51 8.65
N ARG A 198 11.07 -9.07 8.95
CA ARG A 198 10.69 -10.42 8.50
C ARG A 198 9.30 -10.46 7.87
N LYS A 199 9.06 -11.49 7.06
CA LYS A 199 7.72 -11.88 6.60
C LYS A 199 7.11 -12.85 7.59
N VAL A 200 5.90 -12.55 8.04
CA VAL A 200 5.10 -13.44 8.86
C VAL A 200 3.93 -13.94 8.00
N PRO A 201 3.93 -15.21 7.56
CA PRO A 201 2.78 -15.78 6.88
C PRO A 201 1.65 -15.99 7.88
N ILE A 202 0.41 -15.74 7.47
CA ILE A 202 -0.77 -16.09 8.28
C ILE A 202 -0.79 -17.62 8.47
N SER A 203 -1.09 -18.05 9.69
CA SER A 203 -0.98 -19.45 10.10
C SER A 203 -1.82 -20.39 9.23
N SER A 204 -1.22 -21.54 8.88
CA SER A 204 -1.80 -22.55 8.00
C SER A 204 -3.19 -23.03 8.45
N SER A 205 -3.44 -23.07 9.76
CA SER A 205 -4.71 -23.44 10.38
C SER A 205 -5.85 -22.42 10.16
N LEU A 206 -5.53 -21.16 9.84
CA LEU A 206 -6.52 -20.13 9.49
C LEU A 206 -6.70 -20.03 7.97
N ILE A 207 -5.60 -19.99 7.21
CA ILE A 207 -5.65 -19.67 5.77
C ILE A 207 -6.01 -20.87 4.88
N ASN A 208 -5.67 -22.11 5.25
CA ASN A 208 -5.98 -23.27 4.41
C ASN A 208 -7.49 -23.61 4.39
N PRO A 209 -8.26 -23.56 5.51
CA PRO A 209 -9.71 -23.67 5.47
C PRO A 209 -10.38 -22.62 4.57
N TYR A 210 -9.93 -21.35 4.64
CA TYR A 210 -10.42 -20.27 3.79
C TYR A 210 -10.22 -20.57 2.30
N ARG A 211 -9.02 -21.02 1.90
CA ARG A 211 -8.73 -21.45 0.52
C ARG A 211 -9.62 -22.61 0.04
N ILE A 212 -9.81 -23.62 0.89
CA ILE A 212 -10.67 -24.78 0.57
C ILE A 212 -12.14 -24.32 0.36
N VAL A 213 -12.64 -23.44 1.22
CA VAL A 213 -14.03 -22.92 1.12
C VAL A 213 -14.21 -22.00 -0.09
N ILE A 214 -13.22 -21.18 -0.47
CA ILE A 214 -13.27 -20.40 -1.73
C ILE A 214 -13.37 -21.32 -2.95
N VAL A 215 -12.55 -22.39 -3.00
CA VAL A 215 -12.58 -23.36 -4.10
C VAL A 215 -13.92 -24.10 -4.16
N LEU A 216 -14.44 -24.53 -3.00
CA LEU A 216 -15.76 -25.16 -2.92
C LEU A 216 -16.87 -24.20 -3.38
N ARG A 217 -16.83 -22.92 -2.96
CA ARG A 217 -17.76 -21.87 -3.39
C ARG A 217 -17.68 -21.63 -4.90
N LEU A 218 -16.49 -21.65 -5.50
CA LEU A 218 -16.31 -21.55 -6.95
C LEU A 218 -16.97 -22.72 -7.70
N PHE A 219 -16.81 -23.97 -7.22
CA PHE A 219 -17.53 -25.11 -7.80
C PHE A 219 -19.05 -24.97 -7.66
N VAL A 220 -19.55 -24.64 -6.47
CA VAL A 220 -20.99 -24.41 -6.22
C VAL A 220 -21.54 -23.31 -7.13
N LEU A 221 -20.81 -22.22 -7.31
CA LEU A 221 -21.17 -21.10 -8.19
C LEU A 221 -21.24 -21.51 -9.66
N ILE A 222 -20.32 -22.35 -10.14
CA ILE A 222 -20.34 -22.89 -11.52
C ILE A 222 -21.58 -23.77 -11.74
N PHE A 223 -21.91 -24.68 -10.80
CA PHE A 223 -23.12 -25.49 -10.89
C PHE A 223 -24.41 -24.66 -10.78
N PHE A 224 -24.43 -23.65 -9.91
CA PHE A 224 -25.53 -22.70 -9.77
C PHE A 224 -25.78 -21.92 -11.07
N LEU A 225 -24.76 -21.31 -11.67
CA LEU A 225 -24.90 -20.56 -12.93
C LEU A 225 -25.28 -21.48 -14.09
N ARG A 226 -24.70 -22.69 -14.17
CA ARG A 226 -25.10 -23.70 -15.17
C ARG A 226 -26.59 -24.06 -15.02
N PHE A 227 -27.07 -24.26 -13.80
CA PHE A 227 -28.49 -24.47 -13.54
C PHE A 227 -29.32 -23.27 -14.01
N ARG A 228 -28.99 -22.05 -13.56
CA ARG A 228 -29.74 -20.82 -13.86
C ARG A 228 -29.87 -20.55 -15.36
N ILE A 229 -28.82 -20.79 -16.13
CA ILE A 229 -28.80 -20.64 -17.60
C ILE A 229 -29.65 -21.72 -18.29
N LEU A 230 -29.66 -22.96 -17.78
CA LEU A 230 -30.43 -24.08 -18.35
C LEU A 230 -31.91 -24.09 -17.95
N THR A 231 -32.35 -23.27 -16.98
CA THR A 231 -33.76 -23.16 -16.59
C THR A 231 -34.30 -21.73 -16.77
N PRO A 232 -34.65 -21.33 -18.01
CA PRO A 232 -35.37 -20.09 -18.27
C PRO A 232 -36.77 -20.09 -17.68
N ALA A 233 -37.12 -19.00 -16.98
CA ALA A 233 -38.50 -18.75 -16.56
C ALA A 233 -39.28 -18.11 -17.74
N TYR A 234 -39.86 -18.94 -18.61
CA TYR A 234 -40.52 -18.50 -19.85
C TYR A 234 -41.61 -17.44 -19.62
N ASP A 235 -42.40 -17.57 -18.55
CA ASP A 235 -43.44 -16.60 -18.17
C ASP A 235 -42.90 -15.18 -17.94
N ALA A 236 -41.61 -15.06 -17.62
CA ALA A 236 -40.94 -13.85 -17.19
C ALA A 236 -39.59 -13.64 -17.90
N PHE A 237 -39.45 -14.14 -19.14
CA PHE A 237 -38.15 -14.26 -19.83
C PHE A 237 -37.26 -13.00 -19.79
N PRO A 238 -37.74 -11.75 -19.98
CA PRO A 238 -36.90 -10.56 -19.85
C PRO A 238 -36.35 -10.34 -18.43
N LEU A 239 -37.15 -10.59 -17.38
CA LEU A 239 -36.72 -10.46 -15.98
C LEU A 239 -35.72 -11.55 -15.61
N TRP A 240 -35.94 -12.78 -16.08
CA TRP A 240 -34.99 -13.88 -15.94
C TRP A 240 -33.65 -13.53 -16.61
N LEU A 241 -33.68 -13.03 -17.86
CA LEU A 241 -32.48 -12.71 -18.63
C LEU A 241 -31.64 -11.62 -17.96
N ILE A 242 -32.27 -10.54 -17.50
CA ILE A 242 -31.57 -9.47 -16.78
C ILE A 242 -30.95 -10.02 -15.48
N SER A 243 -31.68 -10.84 -14.72
CA SER A 243 -31.16 -11.45 -13.49
C SER A 243 -29.94 -12.34 -13.76
N VAL A 244 -30.00 -13.23 -14.75
CA VAL A 244 -28.88 -14.12 -15.10
C VAL A 244 -27.66 -13.34 -15.57
N ILE A 245 -27.85 -12.25 -16.34
CA ILE A 245 -26.75 -11.36 -16.73
C ILE A 245 -26.10 -10.69 -15.50
N CYS A 246 -26.90 -10.23 -14.53
CA CYS A 246 -26.40 -9.65 -13.29
C CYS A 246 -25.66 -10.69 -12.42
N GLU A 247 -26.23 -11.90 -12.28
CA GLU A 247 -25.63 -13.02 -11.54
C GLU A 247 -24.28 -13.44 -12.13
N VAL A 248 -24.17 -13.51 -13.46
CA VAL A 248 -22.90 -13.80 -14.16
C VAL A 248 -21.89 -12.67 -13.97
N TRP A 249 -22.31 -11.40 -14.01
CA TRP A 249 -21.43 -10.26 -13.74
C TRP A 249 -20.91 -10.27 -12.30
N PHE A 250 -21.78 -10.50 -11.31
CA PHE A 250 -21.36 -10.60 -9.90
C PHE A 250 -20.44 -11.79 -9.66
N ALA A 251 -20.67 -12.93 -10.31
CA ALA A 251 -19.75 -14.07 -10.24
C ALA A 251 -18.36 -13.73 -10.77
N PHE A 252 -18.27 -13.01 -11.89
CA PHE A 252 -16.99 -12.54 -12.44
C PHE A 252 -16.32 -11.50 -11.52
N SER A 253 -17.08 -10.51 -11.03
CA SER A 253 -16.59 -9.49 -10.09
C SER A 253 -16.09 -10.11 -8.77
N TRP A 254 -16.75 -11.16 -8.27
CA TRP A 254 -16.34 -11.91 -7.08
C TRP A 254 -15.04 -12.70 -7.32
N ILE A 255 -14.88 -13.35 -8.48
CA ILE A 255 -13.63 -14.02 -8.85
C ILE A 255 -12.46 -13.02 -8.93
N LEU A 256 -12.70 -11.84 -9.52
CA LEU A 256 -11.71 -10.75 -9.60
C LEU A 256 -11.31 -10.19 -8.22
N ASP A 257 -12.24 -10.15 -7.27
CA ASP A 257 -12.01 -9.65 -5.91
C ASP A 257 -11.30 -10.65 -4.98
N GLN A 258 -11.57 -11.95 -5.13
CA GLN A 258 -11.10 -12.97 -4.18
C GLN A 258 -9.74 -13.56 -4.52
N PHE A 259 -9.41 -13.76 -5.80
CA PHE A 259 -8.10 -14.32 -6.17
C PHE A 259 -6.90 -13.46 -5.72
N PRO A 260 -6.97 -12.11 -5.65
CA PRO A 260 -5.94 -11.30 -5.00
C PRO A 260 -5.72 -11.61 -3.51
N LYS A 261 -6.76 -12.07 -2.79
CA LYS A 261 -6.70 -12.41 -1.35
C LYS A 261 -6.08 -13.78 -1.05
N TRP A 262 -5.53 -14.49 -2.04
CA TRP A 262 -5.12 -15.90 -1.88
C TRP A 262 -3.85 -16.12 -1.02
N PHE A 263 -2.94 -15.13 -1.01
CA PHE A 263 -1.65 -15.21 -0.32
C PHE A 263 -1.44 -14.02 0.64
N PRO A 264 -2.32 -13.79 1.63
CA PRO A 264 -2.16 -12.67 2.54
C PRO A 264 -0.96 -12.92 3.46
N ILE A 265 -0.15 -11.88 3.68
CA ILE A 265 1.01 -11.90 4.58
C ILE A 265 1.01 -10.66 5.47
N THR A 266 1.67 -10.77 6.63
CA THR A 266 2.04 -9.63 7.46
C THR A 266 3.57 -9.50 7.50
N ARG A 267 4.05 -8.36 8.01
CA ARG A 267 5.48 -8.08 8.16
C ARG A 267 5.76 -7.41 9.50
N GLU A 268 6.95 -7.66 10.02
CA GLU A 268 7.44 -7.07 11.27
C GLU A 268 8.79 -6.38 10.99
N THR A 269 9.02 -5.25 11.63
CA THR A 269 10.23 -4.41 11.52
C THR A 269 11.00 -4.40 12.84
N TYR A 270 12.33 -4.38 12.78
CA TYR A 270 13.22 -4.38 13.93
C TYR A 270 14.02 -3.08 13.98
N LEU A 271 13.48 -2.09 14.70
CA LEU A 271 14.05 -0.74 14.76
C LEU A 271 15.42 -0.73 15.45
N ASP A 272 15.58 -1.51 16.52
CA ASP A 272 16.81 -1.60 17.29
C ASP A 272 17.99 -2.04 16.39
N ARG A 273 17.75 -3.01 15.49
CA ARG A 273 18.73 -3.48 14.49
C ARG A 273 19.05 -2.47 13.40
N LEU A 274 18.11 -1.57 13.08
CA LEU A 274 18.35 -0.45 12.17
C LEU A 274 19.31 0.55 12.81
N SER A 275 19.06 0.92 14.08
CA SER A 275 19.92 1.82 14.85
C SER A 275 21.31 1.21 15.05
N LEU A 276 21.43 -0.03 15.54
CA LEU A 276 22.73 -0.70 15.70
C LEU A 276 23.55 -0.82 14.39
N ARG A 277 22.90 -0.81 13.22
CA ARG A 277 23.59 -0.88 11.92
C ARG A 277 23.99 0.49 11.36
N PHE A 278 23.16 1.52 11.53
CA PHE A 278 23.31 2.81 10.83
C PHE A 278 23.47 4.03 11.75
N GLU A 279 23.33 3.86 13.05
CA GLU A 279 23.40 4.91 14.09
C GLU A 279 24.34 4.46 15.21
N ARG A 280 25.58 4.09 14.86
CA ARG A 280 26.61 3.76 15.85
C ARG A 280 27.07 5.02 16.57
N ASP A 281 27.23 4.91 17.89
CA ASP A 281 27.79 5.99 18.70
C ASP A 281 29.24 6.29 18.26
N GLY A 282 29.59 7.57 18.18
CA GLY A 282 30.89 8.05 17.68
C GLY A 282 31.05 8.09 16.15
N GLU A 283 30.27 7.34 15.37
CA GLU A 283 30.27 7.43 13.89
C GLU A 283 29.28 8.50 13.36
N PRO A 284 29.53 9.07 12.16
CA PRO A 284 28.52 9.89 11.48
C PRO A 284 27.32 9.03 11.04
N ASN A 285 26.12 9.51 11.33
CA ASN A 285 24.87 8.75 11.12
C ASN A 285 24.69 8.34 9.65
N GLN A 286 24.57 7.04 9.40
CA GLN A 286 24.53 6.44 8.07
C GLN A 286 23.10 6.27 7.51
N LEU A 287 22.06 6.71 8.22
CA LEU A 287 20.68 6.67 7.72
C LEU A 287 20.52 7.50 6.44
N GLY A 288 19.68 6.98 5.53
CA GLY A 288 19.30 7.70 4.31
C GLY A 288 18.44 8.92 4.62
N SER A 289 18.64 10.01 3.89
CA SER A 289 17.78 11.19 4.01
C SER A 289 16.39 10.95 3.44
N VAL A 290 15.42 11.70 3.94
CA VAL A 290 14.00 11.62 3.59
C VAL A 290 13.42 13.02 3.42
N ASP A 291 13.01 13.36 2.19
CA ASP A 291 12.18 14.54 1.94
C ASP A 291 10.72 14.19 2.25
N VAL A 292 10.03 15.03 3.03
CA VAL A 292 8.61 14.86 3.37
C VAL A 292 7.80 15.93 2.66
N PHE A 293 6.89 15.52 1.77
CA PHE A 293 6.08 16.41 0.94
C PHE A 293 4.66 16.52 1.51
N VAL A 294 4.17 17.75 1.64
CA VAL A 294 2.79 18.10 2.01
C VAL A 294 2.22 19.00 0.91
N SER A 295 1.08 18.61 0.31
CA SER A 295 0.36 19.44 -0.67
C SER A 295 -0.92 20.02 -0.08
N THR A 296 -1.15 21.32 -0.28
CA THR A 296 -2.38 22.04 0.12
C THR A 296 -2.92 22.86 -1.07
N VAL A 297 -4.24 22.92 -1.23
CA VAL A 297 -4.90 23.48 -2.42
C VAL A 297 -5.43 24.90 -2.17
N ASP A 298 -6.06 25.13 -1.01
CA ASP A 298 -6.68 26.40 -0.66
C ASP A 298 -6.92 26.49 0.85
N PRO A 299 -6.26 27.43 1.58
CA PRO A 299 -6.42 27.56 3.03
C PRO A 299 -7.83 27.97 3.49
N LEU A 300 -8.74 28.37 2.59
CA LEU A 300 -10.15 28.60 2.90
C LEU A 300 -11.01 27.31 2.83
N LYS A 301 -10.47 26.22 2.25
CA LYS A 301 -11.12 24.89 2.20
C LYS A 301 -10.45 23.87 3.14
N GLU A 302 -9.17 24.08 3.40
CA GLU A 302 -8.27 23.24 4.18
C GLU A 302 -7.68 24.11 5.30
N PRO A 303 -8.35 24.19 6.48
CA PRO A 303 -8.02 25.18 7.52
C PRO A 303 -6.53 25.20 7.90
N PRO A 304 -5.84 26.37 7.96
CA PRO A 304 -4.39 26.42 8.07
C PRO A 304 -3.82 25.76 9.32
N ILE A 305 -4.61 25.75 10.41
CA ILE A 305 -4.26 25.08 11.68
C ILE A 305 -4.08 23.56 11.51
N ILE A 306 -4.79 22.93 10.57
CA ILE A 306 -4.61 21.49 10.25
C ILE A 306 -3.25 21.30 9.56
N THR A 307 -2.97 22.09 8.52
CA THR A 307 -1.68 22.04 7.80
C THR A 307 -0.50 22.33 8.75
N ALA A 308 -0.64 23.30 9.66
CA ALA A 308 0.34 23.58 10.69
C ALA A 308 0.57 22.40 11.65
N ASN A 309 -0.49 21.74 12.11
CA ASN A 309 -0.40 20.54 12.95
C ASN A 309 0.31 19.37 12.23
N THR A 310 0.02 19.17 10.94
CA THR A 310 0.71 18.19 10.09
C THR A 310 2.20 18.52 9.98
N VAL A 311 2.57 19.76 9.66
CA VAL A 311 3.97 20.22 9.60
C VAL A 311 4.68 20.06 10.95
N LEU A 312 4.05 20.42 12.08
CA LEU A 312 4.62 20.23 13.41
C LEU A 312 4.85 18.76 13.76
N SER A 313 3.99 17.85 13.29
CA SER A 313 4.19 16.41 13.44
C SER A 313 5.37 15.86 12.62
N ILE A 314 5.67 16.48 11.48
CA ILE A 314 6.80 16.13 10.60
C ILE A 314 8.12 16.67 11.17
N LEU A 315 8.15 17.91 11.67
CA LEU A 315 9.35 18.51 12.25
C LEU A 315 9.77 17.87 13.59
N SER A 316 8.88 17.11 14.25
CA SER A 316 9.13 16.46 15.54
C SER A 316 9.23 14.92 15.48
N VAL A 317 9.53 14.34 14.31
CA VAL A 317 9.81 12.91 14.15
C VAL A 317 11.05 12.43 14.92
N ASP A 318 11.07 11.12 15.21
CA ASP A 318 12.23 10.40 15.71
C ASP A 318 13.14 10.04 14.51
N TYR A 319 13.99 10.99 14.13
CA TYR A 319 15.00 10.86 13.08
C TYR A 319 16.08 11.95 13.26
N PRO A 320 17.31 11.76 12.74
CA PRO A 320 18.35 12.80 12.70
C PRO A 320 17.90 14.05 11.93
N VAL A 321 18.32 15.23 12.40
CA VAL A 321 17.77 16.52 11.93
C VAL A 321 18.30 16.94 10.56
N GLU A 322 19.55 16.58 10.24
CA GLU A 322 20.19 16.82 8.95
C GLU A 322 19.67 15.88 7.83
N LYS A 323 18.91 14.83 8.21
CA LYS A 323 18.40 13.80 7.30
C LYS A 323 16.93 13.99 6.90
N VAL A 324 16.15 14.81 7.61
CA VAL A 324 14.74 15.09 7.28
C VAL A 324 14.57 16.52 6.79
N SER A 325 13.78 16.69 5.73
CA SER A 325 13.39 18.01 5.21
C SER A 325 11.92 18.02 4.84
N CYS A 326 11.16 18.99 5.36
CA CYS A 326 9.74 19.18 5.12
C CYS A 326 9.52 20.20 3.99
N TYR A 327 8.80 19.79 2.96
CA TYR A 327 8.41 20.60 1.82
C TYR A 327 6.89 20.79 1.80
N VAL A 328 6.42 22.02 1.90
CA VAL A 328 5.01 22.38 1.80
C VAL A 328 4.76 23.05 0.46
N SER A 329 3.97 22.41 -0.42
CA SER A 329 3.53 23.01 -1.67
C SER A 329 2.15 23.62 -1.55
N ASP A 330 2.07 24.90 -1.93
CA ASP A 330 0.84 25.66 -1.99
C ASP A 330 0.36 25.78 -3.45
N ASP A 331 -0.77 25.15 -3.75
CA ASP A 331 -1.42 25.27 -5.05
C ASP A 331 -2.33 26.53 -5.13
N GLY A 332 -2.51 27.25 -4.01
CA GLY A 332 -3.31 28.48 -3.91
C GLY A 332 -2.51 29.79 -3.92
N ALA A 333 -1.18 29.74 -3.73
CA ALA A 333 -0.27 30.90 -3.63
C ALA A 333 -0.73 31.98 -2.62
N SER A 334 -1.18 31.55 -1.45
CA SER A 334 -1.91 32.38 -0.49
C SER A 334 -1.04 32.90 0.65
N MET A 335 -1.04 34.23 0.85
CA MET A 335 -0.34 34.88 1.97
C MET A 335 -0.77 34.33 3.34
N LEU A 336 -2.03 33.90 3.49
CA LEU A 336 -2.52 33.27 4.73
C LEU A 336 -1.71 32.03 5.12
N LEU A 337 -1.34 31.19 4.15
CA LEU A 337 -0.54 30.00 4.41
C LEU A 337 0.93 30.36 4.66
N PHE A 338 1.46 31.34 3.93
CA PHE A 338 2.82 31.86 4.11
C PHE A 338 3.03 32.44 5.53
N ASP A 339 2.12 33.31 5.98
CA ASP A 339 2.11 33.84 7.35
C ASP A 339 1.93 32.71 8.38
N THR A 340 1.03 31.74 8.12
CA THR A 340 0.82 30.58 8.99
C THR A 340 2.08 29.73 9.15
N LEU A 341 2.84 29.48 8.07
CA LEU A 341 4.07 28.69 8.12
C LEU A 341 5.19 29.43 8.87
N SER A 342 5.21 30.76 8.83
CA SER A 342 6.13 31.58 9.64
C SER A 342 5.85 31.42 11.14
N GLU A 343 4.60 31.60 11.56
CA GLU A 343 4.14 31.35 12.94
C GLU A 343 4.37 29.89 13.38
N THR A 344 4.13 28.94 12.48
CA THR A 344 4.37 27.51 12.71
C THR A 344 5.85 27.21 12.91
N ALA A 345 6.74 27.88 12.15
CA ALA A 345 8.18 27.76 12.31
C ALA A 345 8.65 28.33 13.65
N GLU A 346 8.10 29.44 14.15
CA GLU A 346 8.44 29.94 15.49
C GLU A 346 7.96 28.98 16.58
N PHE A 347 6.71 28.50 16.52
CA PHE A 347 6.18 27.55 17.50
C PHE A 347 6.94 26.22 17.49
N ALA A 348 7.40 25.74 16.32
CA ALA A 348 8.21 24.53 16.19
C ALA A 348 9.50 24.60 17.04
N ARG A 349 10.13 25.78 17.19
CA ARG A 349 11.33 25.97 18.01
C ARG A 349 11.12 25.68 19.50
N ARG A 350 9.87 25.74 19.97
CA ARG A 350 9.46 25.41 21.35
C ARG A 350 8.88 23.99 21.42
N TRP A 351 8.08 23.61 20.43
CA TRP A 351 7.40 22.30 20.36
C TRP A 351 8.36 21.12 20.13
N VAL A 352 9.28 21.21 19.16
CA VAL A 352 10.17 20.10 18.77
C VAL A 352 11.06 19.61 19.93
N PRO A 353 11.81 20.47 20.65
CA PRO A 353 12.63 20.01 21.78
C PRO A 353 11.77 19.43 22.91
N PHE A 354 10.61 20.01 23.23
CA PHE A 354 9.66 19.42 24.19
C PHE A 354 9.18 18.03 23.76
N CYS A 355 8.83 17.87 22.48
CA CYS A 355 8.43 16.59 21.90
C CYS A 355 9.53 15.53 22.04
N LYS A 356 10.76 15.85 21.64
CA LYS A 356 11.89 14.90 21.67
C LYS A 356 12.30 14.57 23.11
N LYS A 357 12.42 15.58 24.00
CA LYS A 357 12.79 15.42 25.42
C LYS A 357 11.84 14.50 26.21
N HIS A 358 10.52 14.63 26.01
CA HIS A 358 9.52 13.92 26.82
C HIS A 358 8.88 12.72 26.10
N ASN A 359 9.36 12.35 24.91
CA ASN A 359 8.79 11.29 24.06
C ASN A 359 7.26 11.35 24.00
N VAL A 360 6.77 12.49 23.52
CA VAL A 360 5.34 12.84 23.44
C VAL A 360 4.75 12.29 22.15
N GLU A 361 3.61 11.60 22.22
CA GLU A 361 2.86 11.16 21.05
C GLU A 361 1.34 11.27 21.30
N PRO A 362 0.51 11.66 20.31
CA PRO A 362 0.87 11.99 18.92
C PRO A 362 1.74 13.26 18.80
N ARG A 363 2.41 13.43 17.67
CA ARG A 363 3.34 14.55 17.42
C ARG A 363 2.66 15.84 16.96
N ALA A 364 1.38 15.77 16.60
CA ALA A 364 0.53 16.92 16.29
C ALA A 364 -0.10 17.48 17.58
N PRO A 365 0.14 18.75 17.96
CA PRO A 365 -0.25 19.30 19.25
C PRO A 365 -1.76 19.39 19.48
N GLU A 366 -2.58 19.69 18.47
CA GLU A 366 -4.04 19.74 18.59
C GLU A 366 -4.60 18.41 19.10
N PHE A 367 -4.26 17.33 18.40
CA PHE A 367 -4.71 15.98 18.75
C PHE A 367 -4.16 15.55 20.11
N TYR A 368 -2.89 15.85 20.43
CA TYR A 368 -2.30 15.54 21.74
C TYR A 368 -2.92 16.31 22.92
N PHE A 369 -3.27 17.59 22.74
CA PHE A 369 -3.86 18.40 23.81
C PHE A 369 -5.38 18.22 23.96
N SER A 370 -6.03 17.60 22.98
CA SER A 370 -7.46 17.25 22.97
C SER A 370 -7.74 15.76 23.27
N GLU A 371 -6.72 14.89 23.24
CA GLU A 371 -6.84 13.51 23.73
C GLU A 371 -7.18 13.47 25.24
N LYS A 372 -8.33 12.86 25.58
CA LYS A 372 -8.83 12.72 26.96
C LYS A 372 -8.23 11.51 27.71
N ILE A 373 -6.99 11.17 27.37
CA ILE A 373 -6.23 10.05 27.95
C ILE A 373 -5.44 10.58 29.15
N ASP A 374 -5.11 9.72 30.12
CA ASP A 374 -4.16 10.08 31.18
C ASP A 374 -2.76 10.32 30.58
N TYR A 375 -2.42 11.60 30.48
CA TYR A 375 -1.15 12.10 29.95
C TYR A 375 0.02 11.94 30.93
N LEU A 376 -0.19 11.42 32.14
CA LEU A 376 0.86 11.08 33.10
C LEU A 376 1.31 9.62 33.00
N LYS A 377 0.58 8.75 32.29
CA LYS A 377 1.00 7.35 32.08
C LYS A 377 2.36 7.31 31.34
N ASN A 378 3.32 6.59 31.92
CA ASN A 378 4.69 6.40 31.40
C ASN A 378 5.43 7.74 31.17
N LYS A 379 5.54 8.55 32.23
CA LYS A 379 6.25 9.84 32.25
C LYS A 379 7.07 10.04 33.53
N VAL A 380 8.27 9.47 33.58
CA VAL A 380 9.22 9.61 34.71
C VAL A 380 9.85 11.01 34.88
N HIS A 381 9.86 11.89 33.87
CA HIS A 381 10.62 13.15 33.94
C HIS A 381 9.99 14.18 34.91
N PRO A 382 10.66 14.59 36.00
CA PRO A 382 10.01 15.31 37.12
C PRO A 382 9.46 16.69 36.74
N SER A 383 10.09 17.38 35.79
CA SER A 383 9.60 18.68 35.30
C SER A 383 8.44 18.59 34.30
N PHE A 384 8.07 17.40 33.80
CA PHE A 384 7.09 17.23 32.72
C PHE A 384 5.76 17.93 33.01
N VAL A 385 5.24 17.85 34.24
CA VAL A 385 3.97 18.46 34.63
C VAL A 385 4.04 20.00 34.66
N LYS A 386 5.24 20.60 34.79
CA LYS A 386 5.47 22.04 34.65
C LYS A 386 5.61 22.42 33.18
N GLU A 387 6.47 21.71 32.44
CA GLU A 387 6.77 21.98 31.04
C GLU A 387 5.54 21.77 30.13
N ARG A 388 4.76 20.69 30.31
CA ARG A 388 3.50 20.45 29.60
C ARG A 388 2.47 21.56 29.86
N ARG A 389 2.41 22.11 31.08
CA ARG A 389 1.50 23.22 31.42
C ARG A 389 1.95 24.57 30.85
N ALA A 390 3.25 24.78 30.64
CA ALA A 390 3.75 25.91 29.86
C ALA A 390 3.41 25.71 28.37
N MET A 391 3.82 24.58 27.79
CA MET A 391 3.63 24.25 26.37
C MET A 391 2.16 24.24 25.92
N LYS A 392 1.20 23.88 26.79
CA LYS A 392 -0.21 24.03 26.44
C LYS A 392 -0.62 25.50 26.28
N ARG A 393 -0.16 26.43 27.13
CA ARG A 393 -0.49 27.87 26.98
C ARG A 393 0.10 28.44 25.70
N GLU A 394 1.38 28.14 25.45
CA GLU A 394 2.08 28.46 24.20
C GLU A 394 1.29 27.99 22.96
N TYR A 395 0.70 26.79 23.02
CA TYR A 395 -0.12 26.26 21.93
C TYR A 395 -1.48 26.98 21.77
N GLU A 396 -2.20 27.26 22.86
CA GLU A 396 -3.46 28.02 22.80
C GLU A 396 -3.21 29.46 22.27
N GLU A 397 -2.11 30.10 22.68
CA GLU A 397 -1.68 31.41 22.16
C GLU A 397 -1.33 31.35 20.67
N PHE A 398 -0.59 30.33 20.23
CA PHE A 398 -0.35 30.06 18.81
C PHE A 398 -1.66 29.87 18.03
N LYS A 399 -2.60 29.06 18.55
CA LYS A 399 -3.92 28.83 17.95
C LYS A 399 -4.73 30.14 17.82
N VAL A 400 -4.64 31.04 18.80
CA VAL A 400 -5.22 32.39 18.73
C VAL A 400 -4.56 33.24 17.63
N ARG A 401 -3.22 33.22 17.47
CA ARG A 401 -2.53 33.96 16.40
C ARG A 401 -2.90 33.43 15.00
N ILE A 402 -2.95 32.12 14.80
CA ILE A 402 -3.42 31.53 13.53
C ILE A 402 -4.88 31.92 13.24
N ASN A 403 -5.77 31.90 14.24
CA ASN A 403 -7.16 32.34 14.06
C ASN A 403 -7.26 33.83 13.70
N ALA A 404 -6.39 34.69 14.25
CA ALA A 404 -6.32 36.10 13.87
C ALA A 404 -5.84 36.29 12.42
N LEU A 405 -4.88 35.48 11.94
CA LEU A 405 -4.47 35.46 10.53
C LEU A 405 -5.61 35.02 9.60
N VAL A 406 -6.36 33.98 9.97
CA VAL A 406 -7.55 33.53 9.21
C VAL A 406 -8.61 34.63 9.12
N ALA A 407 -8.92 35.29 10.25
CA ALA A 407 -9.88 36.39 10.29
C ALA A 407 -9.43 37.64 9.50
N LYS A 408 -8.11 37.92 9.47
CA LYS A 408 -7.50 38.95 8.60
C LYS A 408 -7.65 38.57 7.12
N ALA A 409 -7.34 37.33 6.76
CA ALA A 409 -7.34 36.84 5.38
C ALA A 409 -8.73 36.82 4.70
N GLN A 410 -9.81 36.71 5.48
CA GLN A 410 -11.19 36.86 4.97
C GLN A 410 -11.47 38.28 4.42
N LYS A 411 -10.74 39.29 4.89
CA LYS A 411 -10.89 40.70 4.48
C LYS A 411 -9.81 41.05 3.45
N LYS A 412 -9.96 40.55 2.22
CA LYS A 412 -9.00 40.86 1.14
C LYS A 412 -8.99 42.38 0.85
N PRO A 413 -7.84 43.07 0.94
CA PRO A 413 -7.70 44.47 0.53
C PRO A 413 -7.84 44.64 -0.99
N GLU A 414 -8.37 45.79 -1.42
CA GLU A 414 -8.64 46.08 -2.84
C GLU A 414 -7.34 46.20 -3.66
N GLU A 415 -6.31 46.82 -3.10
CA GLU A 415 -4.97 46.96 -3.69
C GLU A 415 -4.19 45.63 -3.75
N GLY A 416 -4.72 44.57 -3.13
CA GLY A 416 -4.04 43.28 -2.97
C GLY A 416 -3.20 43.17 -1.69
N TRP A 417 -2.74 41.96 -1.41
CA TRP A 417 -1.91 41.67 -0.24
C TRP A 417 -0.52 42.29 -0.37
N VAL A 418 0.02 42.76 0.75
CA VAL A 418 1.34 43.40 0.88
C VAL A 418 2.09 42.70 2.02
N MET A 419 3.36 42.40 1.79
CA MET A 419 4.26 41.73 2.74
C MET A 419 4.74 42.68 3.85
N GLN A 420 5.35 42.14 4.90
CA GLN A 420 5.79 42.92 6.08
C GLN A 420 6.90 43.93 5.75
N ASP A 421 7.61 43.76 4.64
CA ASP A 421 8.62 44.68 4.11
C ASP A 421 8.04 45.79 3.21
N GLY A 422 6.72 45.81 3.02
CA GLY A 422 6.02 46.76 2.13
C GLY A 422 5.96 46.34 0.66
N THR A 423 6.47 45.16 0.28
CA THR A 423 6.40 44.68 -1.11
C THR A 423 5.05 44.04 -1.44
N PRO A 424 4.52 44.18 -2.68
CA PRO A 424 3.26 43.54 -3.06
C PRO A 424 3.43 42.02 -3.17
N TRP A 425 2.49 41.26 -2.58
CA TRP A 425 2.52 39.79 -2.58
C TRP A 425 2.50 39.22 -4.02
N PRO A 426 3.50 38.42 -4.45
CA PRO A 426 3.57 37.95 -5.83
C PRO A 426 2.42 36.99 -6.22
N GLY A 427 1.82 36.29 -5.25
CA GLY A 427 0.67 35.41 -5.44
C GLY A 427 -0.69 36.11 -5.52
N ASN A 428 -0.75 37.45 -5.63
CA ASN A 428 -2.00 38.22 -5.59
C ASN A 428 -3.04 37.83 -6.67
N ASN A 429 -2.58 37.27 -7.79
CA ASN A 429 -3.41 36.60 -8.79
C ASN A 429 -3.13 35.09 -8.80
N THR A 430 -4.09 34.28 -8.37
CA THR A 430 -3.92 32.81 -8.27
C THR A 430 -3.82 32.08 -9.61
N ARG A 431 -4.02 32.78 -10.75
CA ARG A 431 -3.86 32.24 -12.11
C ARG A 431 -2.63 32.77 -12.86
N ASP A 432 -1.99 33.83 -12.37
CA ASP A 432 -0.82 34.45 -12.98
C ASP A 432 0.14 34.95 -11.88
N HIS A 433 1.09 34.11 -11.49
CA HIS A 433 2.08 34.43 -10.47
C HIS A 433 3.41 33.68 -10.72
N PRO A 434 4.56 34.29 -10.38
CA PRO A 434 5.86 33.63 -10.46
C PRO A 434 5.95 32.45 -9.49
N GLY A 435 6.89 31.53 -9.74
CA GLY A 435 7.27 30.52 -8.75
C GLY A 435 7.95 31.18 -7.55
N MET A 436 7.58 30.74 -6.33
CA MET A 436 8.11 31.25 -5.07
C MET A 436 8.68 30.09 -4.24
N ILE A 437 9.85 30.31 -3.63
CA ILE A 437 10.49 29.37 -2.70
C ILE A 437 10.94 30.16 -1.48
N GLN A 438 10.58 29.69 -0.28
CA GLN A 438 11.05 30.24 1.00
C GLN A 438 11.56 29.11 1.89
N VAL A 439 12.66 29.34 2.62
CA VAL A 439 13.17 28.43 3.66
C VAL A 439 12.99 29.11 5.02
N TYR A 440 12.40 28.42 5.98
CA TYR A 440 12.12 28.96 7.33
C TYR A 440 13.05 28.38 8.40
N LEU A 441 13.32 27.07 8.33
CA LEU A 441 14.12 26.31 9.29
C LEU A 441 15.21 25.49 8.58
N GLY A 442 16.20 25.02 9.33
CA GLY A 442 17.39 24.30 8.85
C GLY A 442 18.68 25.04 9.23
N SER A 443 19.84 24.53 8.80
CA SER A 443 21.19 24.99 9.19
C SER A 443 21.55 26.45 8.85
N ALA A 444 20.73 27.13 8.05
CA ALA A 444 20.85 28.56 7.73
C ALA A 444 19.66 29.40 8.24
N GLY A 445 18.77 28.79 9.03
CA GLY A 445 17.57 29.40 9.61
C GLY A 445 17.65 29.47 11.15
N ALA A 446 16.49 29.55 11.80
CA ALA A 446 16.44 29.68 13.26
C ALA A 446 16.68 28.35 14.00
N LEU A 447 17.62 28.36 14.93
CA LEU A 447 17.87 27.27 15.90
C LEU A 447 16.74 27.17 16.93
N ASP A 448 16.57 26.01 17.58
CA ASP A 448 15.60 25.82 18.66
C ASP A 448 15.97 26.60 19.95
N VAL A 449 15.16 26.48 21.00
CA VAL A 449 15.40 27.16 22.29
C VAL A 449 16.60 26.61 23.09
N ASP A 450 17.09 25.41 22.74
CA ASP A 450 18.29 24.79 23.32
C ASP A 450 19.56 25.11 22.48
N GLY A 451 19.43 25.86 21.38
CA GLY A 451 20.53 26.19 20.46
C GLY A 451 20.85 25.11 19.43
N LYS A 452 19.94 24.15 19.18
CA LYS A 452 20.15 23.03 18.25
C LYS A 452 19.48 23.27 16.89
N GLU A 453 19.95 22.58 15.86
CA GLU A 453 19.33 22.62 14.54
C GLU A 453 17.97 21.90 14.49
N LEU A 454 17.08 22.43 13.66
CA LEU A 454 15.75 21.87 13.37
C LEU A 454 15.70 21.36 11.93
N PRO A 455 14.89 20.31 11.63
CA PRO A 455 14.71 19.84 10.27
C PRO A 455 14.29 20.96 9.31
N ARG A 456 14.80 20.95 8.08
CA ARG A 456 14.59 22.05 7.13
C ARG A 456 13.10 22.18 6.78
N LEU A 457 12.58 23.40 6.77
CA LEU A 457 11.20 23.69 6.32
C LEU A 457 11.25 24.59 5.08
N VAL A 458 10.72 24.09 3.96
CA VAL A 458 10.67 24.78 2.67
C VAL A 458 9.23 24.95 2.19
N TYR A 459 8.82 26.19 1.92
CA TYR A 459 7.58 26.54 1.23
C TYR A 459 7.83 26.67 -0.27
N VAL A 460 6.94 26.13 -1.09
CA VAL A 460 7.04 26.13 -2.56
C VAL A 460 5.68 26.43 -3.21
N SER A 461 5.56 27.58 -3.86
CA SER A 461 4.49 27.86 -4.82
C SER A 461 5.05 27.68 -6.24
N ARG A 462 4.47 26.75 -7.02
CA ARG A 462 4.86 26.58 -8.44
C ARG A 462 4.40 27.78 -9.28
N GLU A 463 5.09 28.07 -10.38
CA GLU A 463 4.65 29.12 -11.30
C GLU A 463 3.32 28.73 -11.97
N LYS A 464 2.40 29.71 -12.08
CA LYS A 464 1.13 29.56 -12.81
C LYS A 464 0.91 30.71 -13.74
N ARG A 465 0.43 30.41 -14.95
CA ARG A 465 0.18 31.38 -16.02
C ARG A 465 -1.14 31.02 -16.74
N PRO A 466 -1.89 32.00 -17.24
CA PRO A 466 -3.03 31.73 -18.11
C PRO A 466 -2.62 30.89 -19.33
N GLY A 467 -3.49 29.96 -19.74
CA GLY A 467 -3.25 29.08 -20.89
C GLY A 467 -2.41 27.82 -20.59
N TYR A 468 -1.65 27.78 -19.49
CA TYR A 468 -0.93 26.58 -19.08
C TYR A 468 -1.83 25.61 -18.30
N GLN A 469 -1.65 24.30 -18.52
CA GLN A 469 -2.28 23.25 -17.73
C GLN A 469 -1.38 22.89 -16.53
N HIS A 470 -1.96 22.85 -15.33
CA HIS A 470 -1.20 22.75 -14.08
C HIS A 470 -1.35 21.41 -13.34
N HIS A 471 -2.23 20.52 -13.82
CA HIS A 471 -2.34 19.12 -13.37
C HIS A 471 -2.62 18.89 -11.86
N LYS A 472 -3.00 19.93 -11.10
CA LYS A 472 -3.38 19.87 -9.67
C LYS A 472 -2.27 19.21 -8.82
N LYS A 473 -2.64 18.40 -7.82
CA LYS A 473 -1.73 17.64 -6.95
C LYS A 473 -0.63 16.89 -7.72
N ALA A 474 -0.93 16.20 -8.82
CA ALA A 474 0.09 15.53 -9.63
C ALA A 474 1.18 16.50 -10.13
N GLY A 475 0.80 17.70 -10.56
CA GLY A 475 1.71 18.76 -10.98
C GLY A 475 2.46 19.43 -9.82
N ALA A 476 1.81 19.62 -8.67
CA ALA A 476 2.47 20.12 -7.46
C ALA A 476 3.53 19.12 -6.95
N MET A 477 3.18 17.84 -6.89
CA MET A 477 4.09 16.76 -6.49
C MET A 477 5.28 16.62 -7.44
N ASN A 478 5.06 16.69 -8.76
CA ASN A 478 6.17 16.67 -9.73
C ASN A 478 7.08 17.90 -9.62
N ALA A 479 6.55 19.08 -9.29
CA ALA A 479 7.36 20.25 -8.97
C ALA A 479 8.18 20.04 -7.68
N LEU A 480 7.59 19.46 -6.62
CA LEU A 480 8.31 19.12 -5.39
C LEU A 480 9.44 18.10 -5.60
N VAL A 481 9.25 17.08 -6.46
CA VAL A 481 10.33 16.12 -6.79
C VAL A 481 11.53 16.87 -7.41
N ARG A 482 11.28 17.79 -8.34
CA ARG A 482 12.35 18.56 -9.01
C ARG A 482 13.03 19.55 -8.07
N VAL A 483 12.26 20.29 -7.26
CA VAL A 483 12.81 21.35 -6.39
C VAL A 483 13.66 20.76 -5.25
N SER A 484 13.22 19.65 -4.65
CA SER A 484 14.00 18.95 -3.62
C SER A 484 15.25 18.29 -4.20
N ALA A 485 15.22 17.78 -5.44
CA ALA A 485 16.41 17.26 -6.12
C ALA A 485 17.54 18.30 -6.24
N VAL A 486 17.21 19.59 -6.33
CA VAL A 486 18.17 20.71 -6.40
C VAL A 486 18.59 21.20 -5.00
N LEU A 487 17.78 21.00 -3.96
CA LEU A 487 17.97 21.60 -2.63
C LEU A 487 18.46 20.65 -1.53
N THR A 488 18.18 19.34 -1.63
CA THR A 488 18.50 18.30 -0.63
C THR A 488 18.86 16.95 -1.26
N ASN A 489 18.18 16.58 -2.34
CA ASN A 489 18.31 15.31 -3.07
C ASN A 489 18.23 14.07 -2.16
N ALA A 490 17.20 13.96 -1.33
CA ALA A 490 17.04 12.78 -0.49
C ALA A 490 16.64 11.54 -1.33
N PRO A 491 17.28 10.37 -1.16
CA PRO A 491 16.95 9.18 -1.96
C PRO A 491 15.53 8.65 -1.71
N PHE A 492 14.89 9.05 -0.60
CA PHE A 492 13.53 8.67 -0.24
C PHE A 492 12.61 9.91 -0.10
N ILE A 493 11.34 9.75 -0.50
CA ILE A 493 10.32 10.79 -0.48
C ILE A 493 9.06 10.27 0.22
N LEU A 494 8.70 10.81 1.38
CA LEU A 494 7.43 10.55 2.06
C LEU A 494 6.38 11.55 1.55
N ASN A 495 5.26 11.08 1.02
CA ASN A 495 4.12 11.93 0.65
C ASN A 495 2.99 11.87 1.68
N LEU A 496 2.47 13.05 2.05
CA LEU A 496 1.33 13.25 2.94
C LEU A 496 0.34 14.29 2.38
N ASP A 497 -0.95 14.06 2.62
CA ASP A 497 -1.99 15.09 2.49
C ASP A 497 -1.92 16.09 3.67
N CYS A 498 -2.37 17.32 3.46
CA CYS A 498 -2.36 18.38 4.48
C CYS A 498 -3.10 18.01 5.78
N ASP A 499 -4.08 17.11 5.73
CA ASP A 499 -4.83 16.61 6.89
C ASP A 499 -4.29 15.31 7.51
N HIS A 500 -3.19 14.75 7.00
CA HIS A 500 -2.62 13.49 7.47
C HIS A 500 -1.32 13.70 8.25
N TYR A 501 -1.43 13.62 9.58
CA TYR A 501 -0.32 13.85 10.52
C TYR A 501 0.39 12.55 10.92
N ILE A 502 1.62 12.70 11.44
CA ILE A 502 2.43 11.58 11.94
C ILE A 502 2.02 11.27 13.39
N ASN A 503 1.40 10.11 13.59
CA ASN A 503 0.90 9.65 14.89
C ASN A 503 1.93 8.76 15.63
N ASN A 504 2.70 7.94 14.91
CA ASN A 504 3.85 7.19 15.43
C ASN A 504 5.12 7.83 14.89
N SER A 505 5.93 8.40 15.79
CA SER A 505 7.15 9.12 15.40
C SER A 505 8.26 8.25 14.80
N LYS A 506 8.15 6.93 14.95
CA LYS A 506 9.09 5.95 14.38
C LYS A 506 8.72 5.47 12.97
N ALA A 507 7.61 5.95 12.38
CA ALA A 507 7.13 5.53 11.06
C ALA A 507 8.18 5.66 9.93
N ILE A 508 9.06 6.66 9.99
CA ILE A 508 10.16 6.82 9.02
C ILE A 508 11.21 5.72 9.21
N ARG A 509 11.60 5.41 10.45
CA ARG A 509 12.51 4.30 10.80
C ARG A 509 11.94 2.94 10.36
N GLU A 510 10.64 2.72 10.56
CA GLU A 510 9.93 1.52 10.07
C GLU A 510 10.01 1.37 8.55
N ALA A 511 9.88 2.47 7.78
CA ALA A 511 10.05 2.44 6.33
C ALA A 511 11.51 2.13 5.92
N MET A 512 12.49 2.70 6.63
CA MET A 512 13.92 2.44 6.36
C MET A 512 14.31 0.98 6.57
N CYS A 513 13.69 0.26 7.51
CA CYS A 513 13.91 -1.18 7.69
C CYS A 513 13.70 -1.99 6.40
N PHE A 514 12.78 -1.56 5.52
CA PHE A 514 12.57 -2.18 4.21
C PHE A 514 13.41 -1.55 3.10
N LEU A 515 13.57 -0.22 3.11
CA LEU A 515 14.19 0.53 2.01
C LEU A 515 15.72 0.52 2.03
N MET A 516 16.33 0.42 3.22
CA MET A 516 17.79 0.28 3.39
C MET A 516 18.27 -1.18 3.42
N ASP A 517 17.37 -2.15 3.23
CA ASP A 517 17.71 -3.58 3.13
C ASP A 517 18.62 -3.85 1.89
N PRO A 518 19.84 -4.41 2.06
CA PRO A 518 20.78 -4.63 0.96
C PRO A 518 20.30 -5.62 -0.13
N GLN A 519 19.38 -6.53 0.18
CA GLN A 519 18.82 -7.50 -0.77
C GLN A 519 17.56 -6.99 -1.46
N PHE A 520 16.67 -6.34 -0.71
CA PHE A 520 15.29 -6.09 -1.09
C PHE A 520 15.01 -4.61 -1.33
N GLY A 521 15.62 -3.71 -0.55
CA GLY A 521 15.39 -2.26 -0.61
C GLY A 521 15.66 -1.68 -1.99
N LYS A 522 16.79 -2.04 -2.61
CA LYS A 522 17.11 -1.65 -4.02
C LYS A 522 16.10 -2.15 -5.07
N LYS A 523 15.12 -3.00 -4.72
CA LYS A 523 14.05 -3.49 -5.61
C LYS A 523 12.66 -2.90 -5.26
N LEU A 524 12.59 -2.03 -4.25
CA LEU A 524 11.36 -1.38 -3.82
C LEU A 524 11.15 -0.03 -4.49
N CYS A 525 9.92 0.21 -4.97
CA CYS A 525 9.47 1.54 -5.38
C CYS A 525 8.86 2.34 -4.23
N TYR A 526 8.16 1.71 -3.28
CA TYR A 526 7.59 2.39 -2.12
C TYR A 526 7.18 1.46 -0.96
N VAL A 527 7.08 2.03 0.24
CA VAL A 527 6.43 1.44 1.43
C VAL A 527 5.14 2.23 1.70
N GLN A 528 3.99 1.55 1.63
CA GLN A 528 2.67 2.12 1.90
C GLN A 528 2.21 1.69 3.31
N PHE A 529 1.68 2.63 4.07
CA PHE A 529 1.09 2.39 5.39
C PHE A 529 -0.46 2.42 5.32
N PRO A 530 -1.18 1.82 6.29
CA PRO A 530 -2.63 1.97 6.42
C PRO A 530 -3.00 3.42 6.72
N GLN A 531 -3.99 3.95 6.00
CA GLN A 531 -4.65 5.19 6.39
C GLN A 531 -5.62 4.87 7.53
N ARG A 532 -5.44 5.53 8.68
CA ARG A 532 -6.41 5.53 9.78
C ARG A 532 -6.90 6.96 9.96
N PHE A 533 -8.04 7.12 10.62
CA PHE A 533 -8.65 8.44 10.80
C PHE A 533 -9.25 8.62 12.19
N ASP A 534 -9.27 9.87 12.64
CA ASP A 534 -9.92 10.32 13.88
C ASP A 534 -11.33 10.88 13.60
N GLY A 535 -12.04 11.33 14.64
CA GLY A 535 -13.35 12.00 14.51
C GLY A 535 -14.54 11.09 14.16
N ILE A 536 -14.36 9.78 14.11
CA ILE A 536 -15.37 8.81 13.65
C ILE A 536 -16.41 8.52 14.76
N ASP A 537 -17.70 8.57 14.43
CA ASP A 537 -18.81 8.09 15.28
C ASP A 537 -18.53 6.66 15.78
N ARG A 538 -18.90 6.37 17.04
CA ARG A 538 -18.85 5.03 17.65
C ARG A 538 -19.53 3.95 16.77
N HIS A 539 -20.52 4.34 15.97
CA HIS A 539 -21.29 3.45 15.10
C HIS A 539 -20.81 3.40 13.64
N ASP A 540 -19.77 4.17 13.26
CA ASP A 540 -19.24 4.33 11.89
C ASP A 540 -20.27 4.13 10.75
N ARG A 541 -21.33 4.95 10.75
CA ARG A 541 -22.52 4.78 9.90
C ARG A 541 -22.22 4.77 8.40
N TYR A 542 -21.09 5.35 7.98
CA TYR A 542 -20.70 5.53 6.59
C TYR A 542 -19.48 4.70 6.19
N ALA A 543 -19.10 3.69 7.01
CA ALA A 543 -17.94 2.81 6.81
C ALA A 543 -16.64 3.59 6.53
N ASN A 544 -16.47 4.73 7.20
CA ASN A 544 -15.41 5.69 6.98
C ASN A 544 -14.02 5.13 7.31
N ARG A 545 -13.91 4.11 8.17
CA ARG A 545 -12.66 3.40 8.47
C ARG A 545 -12.10 2.58 7.30
N ASN A 546 -12.94 2.16 6.35
CA ASN A 546 -12.56 1.34 5.19
C ASN A 546 -11.71 0.08 5.53
N VAL A 547 -12.01 -0.59 6.66
CA VAL A 547 -11.17 -1.68 7.21
C VAL A 547 -11.04 -2.87 6.26
N VAL A 548 -12.07 -3.22 5.48
CA VAL A 548 -12.00 -4.34 4.53
C VAL A 548 -10.92 -4.10 3.46
N PHE A 549 -10.72 -2.84 3.04
CA PHE A 549 -9.69 -2.49 2.07
C PHE A 549 -8.28 -2.54 2.67
N PHE A 550 -8.08 -1.94 3.84
CA PHE A 550 -6.75 -1.85 4.46
C PHE A 550 -6.32 -3.12 5.21
N ASP A 551 -7.23 -3.79 5.91
CA ASP A 551 -6.93 -4.93 6.80
C ASP A 551 -7.22 -6.31 6.16
N ILE A 552 -7.80 -6.35 4.95
CA ILE A 552 -8.03 -7.61 4.20
C ILE A 552 -7.40 -7.52 2.80
N ASN A 553 -7.84 -6.58 1.96
CA ASN A 553 -7.37 -6.51 0.56
C ASN A 553 -5.86 -6.21 0.47
N MET A 554 -5.36 -5.18 1.15
CA MET A 554 -3.93 -4.80 1.06
C MET A 554 -2.97 -5.89 1.56
N LEU A 555 -3.34 -6.65 2.60
CA LEU A 555 -2.54 -7.80 3.07
C LEU A 555 -2.44 -8.91 2.00
N GLY A 556 -3.52 -9.14 1.24
CA GLY A 556 -3.52 -10.01 0.07
C GLY A 556 -2.54 -9.55 -1.02
N LEU A 557 -2.56 -8.25 -1.35
CA LEU A 557 -1.68 -7.66 -2.37
C LEU A 557 -0.19 -7.67 -1.98
N ASP A 558 0.14 -7.51 -0.70
CA ASP A 558 1.53 -7.53 -0.22
C ASP A 558 2.24 -8.89 -0.44
N GLY A 559 1.48 -9.99 -0.45
CA GLY A 559 1.99 -11.31 -0.82
C GLY A 559 2.21 -11.49 -2.33
N LEU A 560 1.61 -10.64 -3.17
CA LEU A 560 1.71 -10.66 -4.62
C LEU A 560 2.92 -9.82 -5.09
N GLN A 561 2.73 -8.59 -5.55
CA GLN A 561 3.83 -7.69 -5.90
C GLN A 561 4.02 -6.55 -4.89
N GLY A 562 3.03 -6.32 -4.03
CA GLY A 562 2.97 -5.25 -3.05
C GLY A 562 1.59 -4.55 -3.06
N PRO A 563 1.25 -3.74 -2.05
CA PRO A 563 0.03 -2.92 -2.06
C PRO A 563 0.02 -1.89 -3.20
N VAL A 564 -1.16 -1.42 -3.61
CA VAL A 564 -1.28 -0.25 -4.49
C VAL A 564 -1.06 1.05 -3.71
N TYR A 565 -0.52 2.07 -4.38
CA TYR A 565 -0.40 3.42 -3.82
C TYR A 565 -1.77 4.11 -3.76
N VAL A 566 -2.05 4.80 -2.64
CA VAL A 566 -3.38 5.36 -2.28
C VAL A 566 -3.34 6.83 -1.85
N GLY A 567 -2.41 7.62 -2.40
CA GLY A 567 -2.46 9.09 -2.33
C GLY A 567 -1.80 9.77 -1.12
N THR A 568 -1.58 9.06 -0.01
CA THR A 568 -0.94 9.57 1.23
C THR A 568 -0.37 8.42 2.09
N GLY A 569 0.56 8.73 3.00
CA GLY A 569 1.16 7.78 3.95
C GLY A 569 2.11 6.78 3.29
N CYS A 570 2.93 7.25 2.34
CA CYS A 570 3.72 6.40 1.46
C CYS A 570 5.15 6.95 1.27
N VAL A 571 6.17 6.12 1.55
CA VAL A 571 7.59 6.46 1.36
C VAL A 571 8.11 5.85 0.07
N PHE A 572 8.40 6.69 -0.92
CA PHE A 572 8.89 6.32 -2.24
C PHE A 572 10.41 6.30 -2.33
N ASN A 573 10.93 5.46 -3.23
CA ASN A 573 12.28 5.53 -3.76
C ASN A 573 12.34 6.54 -4.92
N ARG A 574 13.17 7.58 -4.79
CA ARG A 574 13.32 8.68 -5.77
C ARG A 574 13.69 8.15 -7.17
N GLN A 575 14.57 7.16 -7.27
CA GLN A 575 14.98 6.57 -8.55
C GLN A 575 13.85 5.81 -9.26
N ALA A 576 12.92 5.22 -8.49
CA ALA A 576 11.73 4.58 -9.04
C ALA A 576 10.71 5.62 -9.58
N LEU A 577 10.59 6.78 -8.92
CA LEU A 577 9.78 7.93 -9.40
C LEU A 577 10.38 8.59 -10.66
N TYR A 578 11.70 8.69 -10.75
CA TYR A 578 12.42 9.07 -11.98
C TYR A 578 12.21 8.08 -13.15
N GLY A 579 11.55 6.94 -12.89
CA GLY A 579 11.15 5.98 -13.91
C GLY A 579 12.30 5.13 -14.44
N TYR A 580 13.37 4.97 -13.65
CA TYR A 580 14.36 3.92 -13.91
C TYR A 580 13.74 2.53 -13.70
N ASP A 581 14.38 1.52 -14.28
CA ASP A 581 13.99 0.13 -14.15
C ASP A 581 14.66 -0.49 -12.91
N PRO A 582 14.02 -1.43 -12.19
CA PRO A 582 14.60 -2.03 -10.99
C PRO A 582 15.87 -2.84 -11.34
N PRO A 583 16.91 -2.81 -10.49
CA PRO A 583 18.20 -3.45 -10.78
C PRO A 583 18.06 -4.96 -11.00
N VAL A 584 18.55 -5.42 -12.14
CA VAL A 584 18.37 -6.79 -12.62
C VAL A 584 19.22 -7.76 -11.81
N SER A 585 18.59 -8.58 -10.96
CA SER A 585 19.24 -9.73 -10.36
C SER A 585 19.75 -10.69 -11.44
N LYS A 586 21.03 -11.07 -11.39
CA LYS A 586 21.61 -12.11 -12.26
C LYS A 586 20.70 -13.36 -12.22
N LYS A 587 20.17 -13.77 -13.38
CA LYS A 587 19.27 -14.93 -13.47
C LYS A 587 20.04 -16.21 -13.10
N ARG A 588 19.41 -17.08 -12.30
CA ARG A 588 19.92 -18.45 -12.09
C ARG A 588 20.13 -19.13 -13.46
N PRO A 589 21.26 -19.82 -13.71
CA PRO A 589 21.28 -20.89 -14.71
C PRO A 589 20.18 -21.89 -14.36
N LYS A 590 19.42 -22.37 -15.36
CA LYS A 590 18.51 -23.49 -15.15
C LYS A 590 19.33 -24.77 -15.18
N MET A 591 19.65 -25.33 -14.02
CA MET A 591 19.98 -26.75 -13.94
C MET A 591 18.69 -27.54 -14.17
N THR A 592 18.52 -28.07 -15.38
CA THR A 592 17.66 -29.23 -15.62
C THR A 592 18.47 -30.47 -15.29
N CYS A 593 17.96 -31.31 -14.39
CA CYS A 593 18.56 -32.60 -14.10
C CYS A 593 18.07 -33.61 -15.15
N ASP A 594 18.97 -34.08 -16.01
CA ASP A 594 18.65 -34.99 -17.12
C ASP A 594 18.50 -36.45 -16.67
N CYS A 595 17.53 -36.68 -15.76
CA CYS A 595 17.30 -37.98 -15.14
C CYS A 595 15.80 -38.34 -14.98
N TRP A 596 15.04 -38.31 -16.08
CA TRP A 596 13.79 -39.09 -16.19
C TRP A 596 13.57 -39.70 -17.60
N PRO A 597 13.12 -40.98 -17.73
CA PRO A 597 12.96 -41.65 -19.03
C PRO A 597 11.82 -41.14 -19.94
N SER A 598 12.00 -41.33 -21.24
CA SER A 598 11.29 -40.64 -22.33
C SER A 598 9.82 -41.04 -22.62
N TRP A 599 9.16 -41.91 -21.85
CA TRP A 599 7.86 -42.49 -22.24
C TRP A 599 6.63 -41.68 -21.81
N CYS A 600 6.64 -41.07 -20.61
CA CYS A 600 5.41 -40.56 -19.98
C CYS A 600 5.14 -39.05 -20.17
N CYS A 601 5.10 -38.57 -21.43
CA CYS A 601 4.74 -37.16 -21.70
C CYS A 601 3.96 -36.97 -23.02
N CYS A 602 2.81 -37.63 -23.13
CA CYS A 602 1.73 -37.18 -24.02
C CYS A 602 0.79 -36.25 -23.24
N CYS A 603 0.17 -35.28 -23.94
CA CYS A 603 -0.81 -34.31 -23.42
C CYS A 603 -0.29 -33.06 -22.66
N CYS A 604 0.75 -32.37 -23.16
CA CYS A 604 0.81 -30.88 -23.06
C CYS A 604 1.73 -30.27 -24.14
N GLY A 605 1.17 -29.62 -25.17
CA GLY A 605 1.92 -29.21 -26.36
C GLY A 605 2.69 -27.88 -26.24
N GLY A 606 4.03 -27.94 -26.18
CA GLY A 606 4.92 -26.78 -26.32
C GLY A 606 5.40 -26.56 -27.76
N SER A 607 5.26 -25.35 -28.29
CA SER A 607 5.57 -25.04 -29.70
C SER A 607 7.07 -24.92 -30.00
N ARG A 608 7.62 -25.88 -30.76
CA ARG A 608 9.00 -25.82 -31.27
C ARG A 608 9.13 -24.79 -32.40
N LYS A 609 9.92 -23.73 -32.21
CA LYS A 609 10.40 -22.87 -33.31
C LYS A 609 11.27 -23.69 -34.27
N LYS A 610 10.77 -24.01 -35.47
CA LYS A 610 11.59 -24.57 -36.56
C LYS A 610 12.19 -23.46 -37.41
N SER A 611 13.50 -23.52 -37.61
CA SER A 611 14.18 -22.83 -38.71
C SER A 611 13.66 -23.35 -40.06
N LYS A 612 13.50 -22.47 -41.06
CA LYS A 612 13.18 -22.85 -42.44
C LYS A 612 14.43 -22.74 -43.30
N LYS A 613 14.90 -23.88 -43.83
CA LYS A 613 15.63 -23.92 -45.11
C LYS A 613 14.62 -23.89 -46.27
N THR A 614 15.13 -23.59 -47.46
CA THR A 614 14.36 -23.45 -48.71
C THR A 614 13.92 -24.81 -49.29
N GLY A 615 12.82 -24.78 -50.05
CA GLY A 615 12.22 -25.89 -50.79
C GLY A 615 11.10 -25.34 -51.70
N GLU A 616 10.80 -25.99 -52.82
CA GLU A 616 10.19 -25.33 -53.99
C GLU A 616 8.94 -26.06 -54.54
N LYS A 617 8.05 -25.32 -55.25
CA LYS A 617 6.88 -25.78 -56.04
C LYS A 617 5.71 -26.39 -55.20
N LYS A 618 4.42 -26.22 -55.52
CA LYS A 618 3.72 -25.81 -56.76
C LYS A 618 2.65 -24.71 -56.52
N SER A 619 2.01 -24.25 -57.60
CA SER A 619 0.92 -23.24 -57.65
C SER A 619 -0.39 -23.87 -58.14
N PHE A 620 -1.55 -23.35 -57.70
CA PHE A 620 -2.79 -23.30 -58.52
C PHE A 620 -3.82 -22.27 -58.01
N LEU A 621 -4.48 -21.55 -58.93
CA LEU A 621 -5.48 -20.44 -58.78
C LEU A 621 -5.05 -19.25 -57.88
N GLY A 622 -5.24 -17.96 -58.21
CA GLY A 622 -5.83 -17.32 -59.41
C GLY A 622 -7.16 -16.60 -59.10
N GLY A 623 -7.34 -15.28 -59.32
CA GLY A 623 -6.39 -14.23 -59.69
C GLY A 623 -7.07 -13.06 -60.45
N LEU A 624 -6.67 -11.79 -60.24
CA LEU A 624 -7.14 -10.65 -61.03
C LEU A 624 -6.19 -9.41 -60.94
N LEU A 625 -5.93 -8.76 -62.10
CA LEU A 625 -5.41 -7.39 -62.38
C LEU A 625 -4.33 -6.76 -61.45
N HIS A 626 -3.08 -6.41 -61.85
CA HIS A 626 -2.59 -5.43 -62.85
C HIS A 626 -3.04 -3.96 -62.63
N SER A 627 -2.20 -2.91 -62.79
CA SER A 627 -1.01 -2.76 -63.67
C SER A 627 0.01 -1.67 -63.22
N LYS A 628 1.32 -1.89 -63.53
CA LYS A 628 2.44 -0.96 -63.90
C LYS A 628 2.49 0.48 -63.29
N LYS A 629 3.66 0.99 -62.86
CA LYS A 629 4.72 1.48 -63.79
C LYS A 629 6.15 1.65 -63.18
N LYS A 630 7.15 1.26 -63.99
CA LYS A 630 8.59 1.65 -64.09
C LYS A 630 9.57 1.58 -62.88
N LYS A 631 10.68 0.84 -63.12
CA LYS A 631 12.02 0.93 -62.50
C LYS A 631 12.92 1.95 -63.24
N MET A 632 14.07 2.31 -62.63
CA MET A 632 15.48 2.27 -63.13
C MET A 632 16.33 3.28 -62.32
N MET A 633 17.64 3.16 -62.08
CA MET A 633 18.73 2.18 -62.37
C MET A 633 19.76 2.29 -61.20
N GLY A 634 20.41 1.23 -60.69
CA GLY A 634 21.75 0.75 -61.12
C GLY A 634 22.89 1.31 -60.20
N LYS A 635 24.01 0.63 -59.88
CA LYS A 635 24.59 -0.68 -60.25
C LYS A 635 25.46 -1.27 -59.10
N ASN A 636 25.61 -2.61 -59.11
CA ASN A 636 26.78 -3.53 -58.89
C ASN A 636 28.08 -3.02 -58.19
N TYR A 637 28.97 -3.80 -57.54
CA TYR A 637 29.32 -5.26 -57.51
C TYR A 637 29.70 -5.69 -56.06
N VAL A 638 29.56 -6.93 -55.53
CA VAL A 638 30.12 -8.30 -55.80
C VAL A 638 31.58 -8.58 -55.31
N ARG A 639 31.70 -8.91 -54.01
CA ARG A 639 32.19 -10.20 -53.40
C ARG A 639 33.66 -10.70 -53.58
N LYS A 640 34.21 -11.22 -52.45
CA LYS A 640 35.55 -11.86 -52.18
C LYS A 640 36.68 -10.84 -51.92
N GLY A 641 37.70 -11.10 -51.09
CA GLY A 641 37.97 -12.26 -50.21
C GLY A 641 39.30 -12.11 -49.43
N SER A 642 39.55 -12.92 -48.40
CA SER A 642 40.82 -12.97 -47.61
C SER A 642 42.01 -13.54 -48.45
N VAL A 643 43.31 -13.35 -48.14
CA VAL A 643 44.03 -13.15 -46.85
C VAL A 643 45.19 -12.10 -47.01
N PRO A 644 46.31 -12.02 -46.23
CA PRO A 644 46.69 -10.83 -45.45
C PRO A 644 47.87 -9.97 -45.96
N VAL A 645 47.97 -8.73 -45.48
CA VAL A 645 49.20 -7.90 -45.40
C VAL A 645 49.14 -7.05 -44.10
N PHE A 646 50.29 -6.71 -43.50
CA PHE A 646 50.43 -5.87 -42.30
C PHE A 646 50.85 -4.42 -42.65
N ASN A 647 50.46 -3.45 -41.81
CA ASN A 647 50.85 -2.01 -41.80
C ASN A 647 50.39 -1.22 -43.06
N LEU A 648 49.74 -0.05 -42.96
CA LEU A 648 50.24 1.17 -42.30
C LEU A 648 49.12 2.24 -42.21
N GLU A 649 48.25 2.21 -41.20
CA GLU A 649 47.08 3.13 -41.13
C GLU A 649 46.74 3.64 -39.71
N GLU A 650 47.61 3.39 -38.73
CA GLU A 650 47.39 3.56 -37.28
C GLU A 650 47.48 5.03 -36.77
N ILE A 651 47.12 6.02 -37.60
CA ILE A 651 47.18 7.46 -37.24
C ILE A 651 45.86 8.20 -37.52
N GLU A 652 45.01 7.76 -38.45
CA GLU A 652 43.81 8.51 -38.84
C GLU A 652 42.53 8.08 -38.09
N GLU A 653 42.41 6.81 -37.65
CA GLU A 653 41.27 6.34 -36.82
C GLU A 653 41.16 7.07 -35.46
N GLY A 654 42.25 7.69 -34.99
CA GLY A 654 42.31 8.38 -33.70
C GLY A 654 41.40 9.62 -33.57
N LEU A 655 41.00 10.24 -34.70
CA LEU A 655 40.10 11.41 -34.69
C LEU A 655 38.62 11.03 -34.82
N GLU A 656 38.28 10.07 -35.68
CA GLU A 656 36.88 9.69 -35.92
C GLU A 656 36.25 8.99 -34.71
N GLY A 657 37.03 8.15 -34.00
CA GLY A 657 36.58 7.51 -32.76
C GLY A 657 36.24 8.50 -31.64
N TYR A 658 36.96 9.63 -31.56
CA TYR A 658 36.64 10.69 -30.59
C TYR A 658 35.34 11.40 -30.96
N ALA A 659 35.16 11.73 -32.24
CA ALA A 659 33.92 12.35 -32.74
C ALA A 659 32.70 11.44 -32.55
N GLU A 660 32.82 10.11 -32.71
CA GLU A 660 31.70 9.19 -32.48
C GLU A 660 31.42 8.97 -30.99
N LEU A 661 32.45 8.97 -30.13
CA LEU A 661 32.27 8.97 -28.67
C LEU A 661 31.59 10.25 -28.17
N GLU A 662 32.04 11.43 -28.60
CA GLU A 662 31.37 12.71 -28.30
C GLU A 662 29.93 12.69 -28.79
N LYS A 663 29.67 12.26 -30.03
CA LYS A 663 28.32 12.14 -30.59
C LYS A 663 27.44 11.16 -29.80
N SER A 664 28.00 10.09 -29.25
CA SER A 664 27.28 9.17 -28.36
C SER A 664 26.98 9.81 -26.99
N SER A 665 27.93 10.55 -26.42
CA SER A 665 27.80 11.28 -25.16
C SER A 665 26.79 12.44 -25.26
N LEU A 666 26.88 13.24 -26.32
CA LEU A 666 25.96 14.33 -26.64
C LEU A 666 24.54 13.82 -26.97
N MET A 667 24.40 12.65 -27.59
CA MET A 667 23.08 12.01 -27.72
C MET A 667 22.57 11.46 -26.39
N SER A 668 23.45 10.96 -25.52
CA SER A 668 23.08 10.55 -24.14
C SER A 668 22.57 11.75 -23.34
N GLN A 669 23.32 12.86 -23.32
CA GLN A 669 22.93 14.13 -22.67
C GLN A 669 21.62 14.67 -23.24
N LYS A 670 21.45 14.75 -24.57
CA LYS A 670 20.18 15.18 -25.20
C LYS A 670 19.00 14.26 -24.88
N ASN A 671 19.23 12.97 -24.66
CA ASN A 671 18.20 12.06 -24.14
C ASN A 671 17.85 12.37 -22.68
N PHE A 672 18.83 12.71 -21.82
CA PHE A 672 18.57 13.16 -20.45
C PHE A 672 17.86 14.52 -20.40
N GLU A 673 18.24 15.49 -21.23
CA GLU A 673 17.56 16.80 -21.38
C GLU A 673 16.10 16.62 -21.80
N LYS A 674 15.86 15.81 -22.85
CA LYS A 674 14.50 15.48 -23.30
C LYS A 674 13.69 14.75 -22.23
N ARG A 675 14.35 13.95 -21.39
CA ARG A 675 13.68 13.14 -20.36
C ARG A 675 13.32 13.96 -19.11
N PHE A 676 14.31 14.64 -18.52
CA PHE A 676 14.21 15.33 -17.23
C PHE A 676 14.08 16.86 -17.31
N GLY A 677 14.29 17.46 -18.49
CA GLY A 677 14.29 18.91 -18.71
C GLY A 677 15.70 19.51 -18.79
N GLN A 678 15.78 20.82 -19.03
CA GLN A 678 17.02 21.51 -19.42
C GLN A 678 17.99 21.81 -18.26
N SER A 679 17.60 21.56 -17.01
CA SER A 679 18.46 21.83 -15.85
C SER A 679 19.63 20.83 -15.75
N PRO A 680 20.89 21.26 -15.90
CA PRO A 680 22.05 20.37 -15.76
C PRO A 680 22.24 19.94 -14.30
N VAL A 681 21.84 20.78 -13.33
CA VAL A 681 21.86 20.46 -11.90
C VAL A 681 20.87 19.35 -11.57
N LEU A 682 19.64 19.40 -12.10
CA LEU A 682 18.66 18.34 -11.94
C LEU A 682 19.14 17.02 -12.56
N ILE A 683 19.68 17.05 -13.78
CA ILE A 683 20.23 15.86 -14.45
C ILE A 683 21.35 15.24 -13.60
N THR A 684 22.31 16.05 -13.13
CA THR A 684 23.43 15.61 -12.28
C THR A 684 22.94 14.99 -10.98
N SER A 685 21.99 15.65 -10.31
CA SER A 685 21.30 15.16 -9.10
C SER A 685 20.63 13.81 -9.31
N THR A 686 19.95 13.58 -10.45
CA THR A 686 19.29 12.29 -10.73
C THR A 686 20.24 11.12 -10.93
N LEU A 687 21.51 11.37 -11.28
CA LEU A 687 22.52 10.33 -11.48
C LEU A 687 23.16 9.85 -10.16
N MET A 688 22.97 10.57 -9.05
CA MET A 688 23.51 10.20 -7.74
C MET A 688 22.59 9.16 -7.05
N GLU A 689 22.91 7.86 -7.15
CA GLU A 689 22.10 6.77 -6.55
C GLU A 689 21.86 6.96 -5.04
N ASN A 690 22.84 7.46 -4.30
CA ASN A 690 22.78 7.64 -2.84
C ASN A 690 22.13 8.99 -2.42
N GLY A 691 21.77 9.85 -3.38
CA GLY A 691 21.31 11.21 -3.11
C GLY A 691 22.43 12.18 -2.71
N GLY A 692 22.06 13.30 -2.11
CA GLY A 692 22.96 14.39 -1.71
C GLY A 692 23.29 15.39 -2.82
N LEU A 693 24.02 16.44 -2.47
CA LEU A 693 24.49 17.49 -3.38
C LEU A 693 26.00 17.34 -3.64
N PRO A 694 26.51 17.71 -4.83
CA PRO A 694 27.95 17.72 -5.10
C PRO A 694 28.66 18.83 -4.32
N GLU A 695 29.92 18.56 -3.92
CA GLU A 695 30.72 19.48 -3.13
C GLU A 695 30.95 20.83 -3.84
N GLY A 696 30.93 21.93 -3.08
CA GLY A 696 31.20 23.28 -3.58
C GLY A 696 30.01 24.03 -4.21
N THR A 697 28.79 23.47 -4.26
CA THR A 697 27.61 24.21 -4.78
C THR A 697 27.23 25.41 -3.92
N ASN A 698 27.09 26.59 -4.53
CA ASN A 698 26.66 27.82 -3.87
C ASN A 698 25.14 27.85 -3.66
N THR A 699 24.69 27.99 -2.41
CA THR A 699 23.27 28.01 -2.00
C THR A 699 22.42 28.99 -2.80
N ASN A 700 22.92 30.18 -3.13
CA ASN A 700 22.17 31.20 -3.87
C ASN A 700 21.96 30.80 -5.34
N SER A 701 22.91 30.07 -5.94
CA SER A 701 22.70 29.48 -7.28
C SER A 701 21.71 28.32 -7.26
N LEU A 702 21.71 27.49 -6.20
CA LEU A 702 20.74 26.41 -6.05
C LEU A 702 19.31 26.95 -5.90
N ILE A 703 19.09 28.04 -5.17
CA ILE A 703 17.75 28.67 -5.06
C ILE A 703 17.28 29.21 -6.42
N LYS A 704 18.16 29.86 -7.20
CA LYS A 704 17.82 30.35 -8.55
C LYS A 704 17.45 29.19 -9.50
N GLU A 705 18.20 28.10 -9.44
CA GLU A 705 17.94 26.91 -10.25
C GLU A 705 16.67 26.16 -9.80
N ALA A 706 16.42 26.13 -8.48
CA ALA A 706 15.20 25.58 -7.89
C ALA A 706 13.95 26.34 -8.37
N ILE A 707 14.03 27.67 -8.52
CA ILE A 707 12.96 28.49 -9.13
C ILE A 707 12.79 28.15 -10.62
N HIS A 708 13.88 27.92 -11.37
CA HIS A 708 13.80 27.54 -12.79
C HIS A 708 13.06 26.21 -13.00
N VAL A 709 13.36 25.17 -12.20
CA VAL A 709 12.71 23.84 -12.38
C VAL A 709 11.23 23.79 -11.95
N ILE A 710 10.72 24.78 -11.23
CA ILE A 710 9.28 24.91 -10.90
C ILE A 710 8.50 25.87 -11.84
N SER A 711 9.15 26.37 -12.90
CA SER A 711 8.51 27.20 -13.93
C SER A 711 7.44 26.43 -14.73
N CYS A 712 6.43 27.14 -15.25
CA CYS A 712 5.26 26.48 -15.85
C CYS A 712 5.57 25.79 -17.19
N GLY A 713 6.54 26.32 -17.94
CA GLY A 713 6.99 25.77 -19.23
C GLY A 713 7.94 24.57 -19.11
N TYR A 714 8.47 24.27 -17.92
CA TYR A 714 9.50 23.23 -17.73
C TYR A 714 9.05 21.83 -18.18
N GLU A 715 7.76 21.53 -18.10
CA GLU A 715 7.23 20.18 -18.32
C GLU A 715 6.86 19.87 -19.80
N GLU A 716 6.61 20.90 -20.63
CA GLU A 716 6.01 20.76 -21.97
C GLU A 716 6.73 19.75 -22.86
N LYS A 717 8.05 19.94 -23.04
CA LYS A 717 8.90 19.21 -23.99
C LYS A 717 9.56 17.98 -23.36
N THR A 718 9.20 17.66 -22.11
CA THR A 718 9.84 16.59 -21.30
C THR A 718 8.98 15.34 -21.18
N GLU A 719 9.47 14.33 -20.45
CA GLU A 719 8.72 13.10 -20.12
C GLU A 719 8.04 13.14 -18.73
N TRP A 720 8.16 14.25 -18.00
CA TRP A 720 7.42 14.51 -16.75
C TRP A 720 5.91 14.37 -16.95
N GLY A 721 5.23 13.70 -16.00
CA GLY A 721 3.81 13.40 -16.05
C GLY A 721 3.38 12.34 -17.08
N LYS A 722 4.17 12.13 -18.14
CA LYS A 722 3.88 11.21 -19.25
C LYS A 722 4.45 9.81 -18.99
N GLU A 723 5.69 9.75 -18.51
CA GLU A 723 6.43 8.52 -18.19
C GLU A 723 7.12 8.57 -16.80
N ILE A 724 7.24 9.77 -16.21
CA ILE A 724 8.09 10.09 -15.04
C ILE A 724 7.30 10.87 -13.98
N GLY A 725 7.57 10.58 -12.70
CA GLY A 725 6.88 11.16 -11.57
C GLY A 725 5.45 10.65 -11.41
N TRP A 726 4.59 11.47 -10.83
CA TRP A 726 3.14 11.26 -10.78
C TRP A 726 2.54 11.40 -12.18
N ILE A 727 1.80 10.39 -12.62
CA ILE A 727 1.32 10.26 -14.00
C ILE A 727 0.04 11.07 -14.23
N TYR A 728 0.03 11.89 -15.28
CA TYR A 728 -1.09 12.77 -15.63
C TYR A 728 -2.17 12.02 -16.45
N GLY A 729 -3.40 12.54 -16.41
CA GLY A 729 -4.51 12.08 -17.28
C GLY A 729 -5.66 11.36 -16.57
N SER A 730 -5.67 11.32 -15.23
CA SER A 730 -6.80 10.84 -14.41
C SER A 730 -6.95 11.72 -13.16
N VAL A 731 -8.15 11.75 -12.58
CA VAL A 731 -8.46 12.31 -11.26
C VAL A 731 -7.94 11.42 -10.10
N THR A 732 -7.48 10.20 -10.39
CA THR A 732 -6.77 9.29 -9.47
C THR A 732 -5.37 8.99 -10.00
N GLU A 733 -4.45 9.96 -9.90
CA GLU A 733 -3.06 9.79 -10.33
C GLU A 733 -2.28 8.76 -9.50
N ASP A 734 -2.75 8.44 -8.31
CA ASP A 734 -2.11 7.58 -7.32
C ASP A 734 -2.06 6.11 -7.78
N ILE A 735 -3.22 5.50 -7.99
CA ILE A 735 -3.32 4.10 -8.45
C ILE A 735 -2.65 3.94 -9.82
N LEU A 736 -2.76 4.95 -10.70
CA LEU A 736 -2.12 4.99 -12.01
C LEU A 736 -0.58 5.01 -11.92
N THR A 737 -0.02 5.81 -11.01
CA THR A 737 1.43 5.90 -10.78
C THR A 737 1.97 4.60 -10.20
N GLY A 738 1.31 4.03 -9.18
CA GLY A 738 1.65 2.72 -8.62
C GLY A 738 1.63 1.59 -9.67
N PHE A 739 0.58 1.54 -10.50
CA PHE A 739 0.44 0.59 -11.60
C PHE A 739 1.58 0.71 -12.63
N LYS A 740 1.95 1.94 -13.03
CA LYS A 740 3.06 2.21 -13.95
C LYS A 740 4.40 1.72 -13.39
N MET A 741 4.64 1.90 -12.08
CA MET A 741 5.83 1.39 -11.39
C MET A 741 5.84 -0.15 -11.33
N HIS A 742 4.72 -0.78 -10.97
CA HIS A 742 4.61 -2.25 -10.89
C HIS A 742 4.76 -2.88 -12.30
N CYS A 743 4.33 -2.20 -13.37
CA CYS A 743 4.57 -2.64 -14.76
C CYS A 743 6.06 -2.68 -15.15
N ARG A 744 6.88 -1.71 -14.69
CA ARG A 744 8.36 -1.72 -14.83
C ARG A 744 9.00 -2.90 -14.06
N GLY A 745 8.29 -3.45 -13.08
CA GLY A 745 8.70 -4.60 -12.27
C GLY A 745 9.20 -4.27 -10.88
N TRP A 746 9.03 -3.01 -10.45
CA TRP A 746 9.23 -2.65 -9.05
C TRP A 746 8.21 -3.37 -8.16
N LYS A 747 8.54 -3.46 -6.87
CA LYS A 747 7.67 -4.00 -5.83
C LYS A 747 7.40 -2.93 -4.78
N SER A 748 6.25 -3.01 -4.11
CA SER A 748 5.97 -2.21 -2.92
C SER A 748 5.94 -3.09 -1.66
N VAL A 749 5.76 -2.45 -0.51
CA VAL A 749 5.59 -3.10 0.79
C VAL A 749 4.40 -2.48 1.50
N TYR A 750 3.57 -3.31 2.15
CA TYR A 750 2.61 -2.84 3.13
C TYR A 750 3.20 -2.97 4.54
N CYS A 751 3.24 -1.87 5.30
CA CYS A 751 3.69 -1.85 6.69
C CYS A 751 2.52 -1.54 7.63
N VAL A 752 2.25 -2.42 8.59
CA VAL A 752 1.16 -2.25 9.57
C VAL A 752 1.75 -2.24 10.99
N PRO A 753 2.24 -1.10 11.48
CA PRO A 753 2.80 -0.97 12.82
C PRO A 753 1.73 -1.02 13.92
N LYS A 754 2.14 -1.41 15.13
CA LYS A 754 1.27 -1.56 16.32
C LYS A 754 0.53 -0.26 16.68
N ARG A 755 1.22 0.88 16.62
CA ARG A 755 0.62 2.22 16.63
C ARG A 755 0.47 2.68 15.18
N PRO A 756 -0.73 3.11 14.71
CA PRO A 756 -0.90 3.61 13.35
C PRO A 756 0.12 4.69 12.99
N ALA A 757 0.84 4.51 11.89
CA ALA A 757 1.87 5.44 11.43
C ALA A 757 1.32 6.86 11.21
N PHE A 758 0.27 6.95 10.40
CA PHE A 758 -0.38 8.18 10.01
C PHE A 758 -1.86 8.15 10.39
N LYS A 759 -2.39 9.32 10.74
CA LYS A 759 -3.81 9.53 11.00
C LYS A 759 -4.28 10.78 10.26
N GLY A 760 -5.53 10.80 9.80
CA GLY A 760 -6.12 11.98 9.16
C GLY A 760 -7.58 12.25 9.54
N SER A 761 -8.19 13.24 8.89
CA SER A 761 -9.55 13.71 9.19
C SER A 761 -10.56 13.31 8.11
N VAL A 762 -11.69 12.70 8.52
CA VAL A 762 -12.69 12.19 7.57
C VAL A 762 -13.76 13.22 7.22
N PRO A 763 -14.31 13.21 5.98
CA PRO A 763 -15.63 13.79 5.70
C PRO A 763 -16.69 13.35 6.73
N ILE A 764 -17.24 14.35 7.43
CA ILE A 764 -18.13 14.19 8.59
C ILE A 764 -19.55 13.78 8.16
N ASN A 765 -20.03 14.28 7.00
CA ASN A 765 -21.37 14.00 6.48
C ASN A 765 -21.36 13.08 5.25
N LEU A 766 -22.51 12.44 4.99
CA LEU A 766 -22.68 11.48 3.89
C LEU A 766 -22.49 12.11 2.50
N SER A 767 -22.90 13.36 2.28
CA SER A 767 -22.78 14.02 0.97
C SER A 767 -21.32 14.13 0.55
N ASP A 768 -20.48 14.67 1.44
CA ASP A 768 -19.07 14.91 1.13
C ASP A 768 -18.30 13.58 1.02
N ARG A 769 -18.72 12.54 1.77
CA ARG A 769 -18.25 11.15 1.61
C ARG A 769 -18.65 10.54 0.26
N LEU A 770 -19.88 10.74 -0.21
CA LEU A 770 -20.32 10.28 -1.55
C LEU A 770 -19.63 11.05 -2.68
N HIS A 771 -19.37 12.35 -2.52
CA HIS A 771 -18.56 13.13 -3.47
C HIS A 771 -17.08 12.70 -3.49
N GLN A 772 -16.53 12.19 -2.38
CA GLN A 772 -15.20 11.55 -2.36
C GLN A 772 -15.21 10.24 -3.19
N VAL A 773 -16.18 9.36 -2.96
CA VAL A 773 -16.31 8.09 -3.70
C VAL A 773 -16.61 8.32 -5.18
N LEU A 774 -17.41 9.33 -5.53
CA LEU A 774 -17.66 9.76 -6.92
C LEU A 774 -16.35 10.09 -7.64
N ARG A 775 -15.43 10.83 -6.99
CA ARG A 775 -14.12 11.17 -7.57
C ARG A 775 -13.24 9.93 -7.79
N TRP A 776 -13.22 9.00 -6.83
CA TRP A 776 -12.49 7.74 -6.96
C TRP A 776 -13.02 6.86 -8.09
N ALA A 777 -14.35 6.73 -8.20
CA ALA A 777 -14.98 5.96 -9.26
C ALA A 777 -14.79 6.62 -10.64
N LEU A 778 -14.82 7.95 -10.73
CA LEU A 778 -14.60 8.69 -11.98
C LEU A 778 -13.15 8.55 -12.46
N GLY A 779 -12.15 8.72 -11.58
CA GLY A 779 -10.74 8.51 -11.93
C GLY A 779 -10.43 7.07 -12.36
N SER A 780 -11.08 6.09 -11.72
CA SER A 780 -11.04 4.67 -12.10
C SER A 780 -11.59 4.42 -13.51
N VAL A 781 -12.73 5.02 -13.87
CA VAL A 781 -13.31 4.98 -15.23
C VAL A 781 -12.44 5.71 -16.25
N GLU A 782 -11.84 6.85 -15.91
CA GLU A 782 -10.85 7.54 -16.76
C GLU A 782 -9.64 6.62 -17.05
N ILE A 783 -9.09 5.91 -16.06
CA ILE A 783 -8.00 4.96 -16.26
C ILE A 783 -8.43 3.80 -17.17
N PHE A 784 -9.63 3.24 -16.97
CA PHE A 784 -10.17 2.16 -17.79
C PHE A 784 -10.28 2.53 -19.28
N LEU A 785 -10.65 3.78 -19.58
CA LEU A 785 -10.80 4.28 -20.95
C LEU A 785 -9.48 4.86 -21.52
N SER A 786 -8.44 4.99 -20.70
CA SER A 786 -7.14 5.55 -21.11
C SER A 786 -6.22 4.55 -21.83
N ARG A 787 -5.09 5.07 -22.37
CA ARG A 787 -3.93 4.27 -22.81
C ARG A 787 -3.44 3.26 -21.76
N HIS A 788 -3.67 3.54 -20.47
CA HIS A 788 -3.08 2.84 -19.34
C HIS A 788 -3.99 1.77 -18.70
N CYS A 789 -5.11 1.38 -19.33
CA CYS A 789 -5.99 0.34 -18.81
C CYS A 789 -5.26 -1.02 -18.59
N PRO A 790 -5.37 -1.66 -17.41
CA PRO A 790 -4.72 -2.95 -17.12
C PRO A 790 -5.07 -4.13 -18.04
N LEU A 791 -6.16 -4.05 -18.81
CA LEU A 791 -6.59 -5.07 -19.77
C LEU A 791 -5.71 -5.17 -21.04
N TRP A 792 -4.99 -4.10 -21.40
CA TRP A 792 -4.10 -4.10 -22.57
C TRP A 792 -2.74 -3.44 -22.31
N TYR A 793 -2.61 -2.56 -21.31
CA TYR A 793 -1.34 -1.90 -21.01
C TYR A 793 -0.31 -2.83 -20.36
N GLY A 794 0.96 -2.65 -20.70
CA GLY A 794 2.08 -3.26 -19.96
C GLY A 794 2.19 -4.79 -20.03
N TYR A 795 1.64 -5.44 -21.06
CA TYR A 795 1.76 -6.91 -21.23
C TYR A 795 3.20 -7.38 -21.52
N ALA A 796 4.06 -6.51 -22.06
CA ALA A 796 5.50 -6.73 -22.17
C ALA A 796 6.27 -6.40 -20.87
N GLY A 797 5.58 -5.91 -19.82
CA GLY A 797 6.16 -5.56 -18.53
C GLY A 797 6.39 -6.77 -17.61
N LYS A 798 6.83 -6.50 -16.38
CA LYS A 798 7.20 -7.53 -15.40
C LYS A 798 6.12 -7.76 -14.32
N LEU A 799 4.90 -7.29 -14.57
CA LEU A 799 3.75 -7.37 -13.66
C LEU A 799 3.27 -8.82 -13.47
N LYS A 800 3.07 -9.27 -12.23
CA LYS A 800 2.49 -10.60 -11.94
C LYS A 800 1.05 -10.73 -12.48
N TRP A 801 0.59 -11.96 -12.75
CA TRP A 801 -0.76 -12.18 -13.28
C TRP A 801 -1.88 -11.92 -12.26
N LEU A 802 -1.71 -12.37 -11.00
CA LEU A 802 -2.65 -12.06 -9.90
C LEU A 802 -2.66 -10.56 -9.57
N GLU A 803 -1.49 -9.91 -9.67
CA GLU A 803 -1.36 -8.46 -9.51
C GLU A 803 -2.13 -7.70 -10.60
N ARG A 804 -1.99 -8.12 -11.87
CA ARG A 804 -2.80 -7.57 -12.98
C ARG A 804 -4.29 -7.78 -12.73
N LEU A 805 -4.69 -8.95 -12.25
CA LEU A 805 -6.08 -9.28 -11.94
C LEU A 805 -6.63 -8.36 -10.81
N ALA A 806 -5.83 -8.08 -9.78
CA ALA A 806 -6.15 -7.09 -8.76
C ALA A 806 -6.29 -5.67 -9.33
N TYR A 807 -5.36 -5.22 -10.18
CA TYR A 807 -5.47 -3.93 -10.86
C TYR A 807 -6.70 -3.86 -11.80
N ILE A 808 -7.08 -4.96 -12.46
CA ILE A 808 -8.34 -5.01 -13.22
C ILE A 808 -9.52 -4.79 -12.27
N ASN A 809 -9.61 -5.51 -11.15
CA ASN A 809 -10.68 -5.34 -10.16
C ASN A 809 -10.80 -3.87 -9.69
N THR A 810 -9.69 -3.26 -9.28
CA THR A 810 -9.60 -1.87 -8.81
C THR A 810 -9.92 -0.82 -9.89
N ILE A 811 -9.90 -1.19 -11.17
CA ILE A 811 -10.23 -0.30 -12.30
C ILE A 811 -11.63 -0.57 -12.90
N VAL A 812 -12.22 -1.77 -12.71
CA VAL A 812 -13.56 -2.09 -13.24
C VAL A 812 -14.69 -2.07 -12.20
N TYR A 813 -14.40 -1.96 -10.90
CA TYR A 813 -15.43 -1.95 -9.85
C TYR A 813 -16.58 -0.93 -10.05
N PRO A 814 -16.39 0.26 -10.67
CA PRO A 814 -17.51 1.19 -10.87
C PRO A 814 -18.58 0.65 -11.81
N PHE A 815 -18.20 -0.17 -12.80
CA PHE A 815 -19.13 -0.74 -13.79
C PHE A 815 -20.11 -1.75 -13.19
N THR A 816 -19.76 -2.37 -12.05
CA THR A 816 -20.68 -3.24 -11.28
C THR A 816 -21.89 -2.48 -10.71
N SER A 817 -21.90 -1.14 -10.73
CA SER A 817 -23.09 -0.31 -10.44
C SER A 817 -24.29 -0.60 -11.34
N ILE A 818 -24.05 -0.85 -12.64
CA ILE A 818 -25.12 -1.06 -13.63
C ILE A 818 -25.92 -2.34 -13.34
N PRO A 819 -25.30 -3.54 -13.24
CA PRO A 819 -26.03 -4.74 -12.84
C PRO A 819 -26.56 -4.66 -11.40
N LEU A 820 -25.91 -3.93 -10.49
CA LEU A 820 -26.42 -3.72 -9.13
C LEU A 820 -27.72 -2.91 -9.09
N LEU A 821 -27.82 -1.82 -9.85
CA LEU A 821 -29.06 -1.05 -9.99
C LEU A 821 -30.20 -1.93 -10.52
N ALA A 822 -29.93 -2.70 -11.58
CA ALA A 822 -30.90 -3.61 -12.16
C ALA A 822 -31.33 -4.71 -11.15
N TYR A 823 -30.37 -5.36 -10.49
CA TYR A 823 -30.61 -6.42 -9.53
C TYR A 823 -31.39 -5.95 -8.30
N CYS A 824 -31.14 -4.74 -7.80
CA CYS A 824 -31.91 -4.14 -6.69
C CYS A 824 -33.31 -3.63 -7.11
N THR A 825 -33.57 -3.51 -8.41
CA THR A 825 -34.89 -3.14 -8.98
C THR A 825 -35.78 -4.37 -9.21
N ILE A 826 -35.18 -5.51 -9.57
CA ILE A 826 -35.88 -6.76 -9.90
C ILE A 826 -36.90 -7.23 -8.83
N PRO A 827 -36.60 -7.25 -7.52
CA PRO A 827 -37.54 -7.74 -6.50
C PRO A 827 -38.84 -6.96 -6.45
N ALA A 828 -38.77 -5.63 -6.52
CA ALA A 828 -39.95 -4.76 -6.57
C ALA A 828 -40.80 -5.03 -7.82
N VAL A 829 -40.18 -5.20 -8.99
CA VAL A 829 -40.91 -5.53 -10.22
C VAL A 829 -41.57 -6.91 -10.14
N CYS A 830 -40.93 -7.90 -9.52
CA CYS A 830 -41.51 -9.23 -9.29
C CYS A 830 -42.67 -9.23 -8.29
N LEU A 831 -42.65 -8.32 -7.30
CA LEU A 831 -43.78 -8.10 -6.40
C LEU A 831 -44.94 -7.41 -7.13
N LEU A 832 -44.68 -6.32 -7.87
CA LEU A 832 -45.70 -5.52 -8.55
C LEU A 832 -46.35 -6.20 -9.76
N THR A 833 -45.63 -7.06 -10.48
CA THR A 833 -46.14 -7.71 -11.71
C THR A 833 -46.68 -9.13 -11.51
N GLY A 834 -46.68 -9.66 -10.28
CA GLY A 834 -47.03 -11.05 -9.99
C GLY A 834 -46.03 -12.10 -10.51
N LYS A 835 -45.17 -11.77 -11.48
CA LYS A 835 -44.19 -12.68 -12.09
C LYS A 835 -43.01 -13.00 -11.15
N PHE A 836 -42.23 -14.04 -11.49
CA PHE A 836 -41.05 -14.44 -10.72
C PHE A 836 -39.90 -14.92 -11.61
N ILE A 837 -38.67 -14.82 -11.10
CA ILE A 837 -37.39 -14.93 -11.83
C ILE A 837 -36.90 -16.39 -11.92
N ILE A 838 -37.42 -17.24 -11.03
CA ILE A 838 -36.97 -18.59 -10.76
C ILE A 838 -38.21 -19.50 -10.93
N PRO A 839 -38.15 -20.54 -11.77
CA PRO A 839 -39.26 -21.50 -11.89
C PRO A 839 -39.42 -22.31 -10.59
N THR A 840 -40.53 -23.04 -10.46
CA THR A 840 -40.79 -23.88 -9.28
C THR A 840 -39.62 -24.83 -8.98
N LEU A 841 -39.08 -24.71 -7.77
CA LEU A 841 -37.84 -25.38 -7.38
C LEU A 841 -38.06 -26.88 -7.16
N SER A 842 -37.25 -27.71 -7.83
CA SER A 842 -37.12 -29.13 -7.45
C SER A 842 -36.28 -29.27 -6.16
N ASN A 843 -36.45 -30.38 -5.44
CA ASN A 843 -35.65 -30.66 -4.24
C ASN A 843 -34.13 -30.56 -4.51
N LEU A 844 -33.67 -31.10 -5.65
CA LEU A 844 -32.26 -31.03 -6.06
C LEU A 844 -31.82 -29.59 -6.41
N THR A 845 -32.73 -28.76 -6.93
CA THR A 845 -32.45 -27.34 -7.21
C THR A 845 -32.24 -26.56 -5.92
N SER A 846 -33.11 -26.74 -4.92
CA SER A 846 -33.03 -26.04 -3.64
C SER A 846 -31.70 -26.28 -2.90
N VAL A 847 -31.10 -27.46 -3.08
CA VAL A 847 -29.76 -27.78 -2.55
C VAL A 847 -28.68 -26.83 -3.10
N TRP A 848 -28.72 -26.45 -4.38
CA TRP A 848 -27.72 -25.54 -4.95
C TRP A 848 -27.85 -24.10 -4.43
N PHE A 849 -29.08 -23.61 -4.21
CA PHE A 849 -29.31 -22.32 -3.56
C PHE A 849 -28.81 -22.35 -2.10
N LEU A 850 -29.15 -23.40 -1.34
CA LEU A 850 -28.72 -23.56 0.05
C LEU A 850 -27.19 -23.67 0.16
N ALA A 851 -26.56 -24.48 -0.69
CA ALA A 851 -25.10 -24.62 -0.76
C ALA A 851 -24.42 -23.29 -1.09
N LEU A 852 -24.99 -22.49 -2.00
CA LEU A 852 -24.47 -21.16 -2.32
C LEU A 852 -24.52 -20.25 -1.08
N PHE A 853 -25.68 -20.09 -0.42
CA PHE A 853 -25.80 -19.27 0.79
C PHE A 853 -24.87 -19.73 1.92
N LEU A 854 -24.80 -21.03 2.21
CA LEU A 854 -23.91 -21.58 3.23
C LEU A 854 -22.43 -21.34 2.86
N SER A 855 -22.05 -21.51 1.59
CA SER A 855 -20.67 -21.25 1.14
C SER A 855 -20.28 -19.78 1.24
N ILE A 856 -21.22 -18.84 1.00
CA ILE A 856 -21.00 -17.40 1.18
C ILE A 856 -20.72 -17.10 2.66
N ILE A 857 -21.61 -17.53 3.55
CA ILE A 857 -21.48 -17.31 5.01
C ILE A 857 -20.18 -17.93 5.54
N ALA A 858 -19.86 -19.16 5.14
CA ALA A 858 -18.62 -19.84 5.53
C ALA A 858 -17.37 -19.12 5.00
N THR A 859 -17.41 -18.54 3.79
CA THR A 859 -16.31 -17.72 3.27
C THR A 859 -16.09 -16.49 4.16
N SER A 860 -17.14 -15.71 4.40
CA SER A 860 -17.06 -14.46 5.17
C SER A 860 -16.62 -14.70 6.63
N VAL A 861 -17.14 -15.74 7.30
CA VAL A 861 -16.72 -16.07 8.67
C VAL A 861 -15.25 -16.47 8.74
N LEU A 862 -14.73 -17.19 7.74
CA LEU A 862 -13.30 -17.54 7.68
C LEU A 862 -12.42 -16.34 7.29
N GLU A 863 -12.90 -15.44 6.43
CA GLU A 863 -12.21 -14.20 6.04
C GLU A 863 -12.01 -13.26 7.23
N LEU A 864 -13.05 -13.07 8.04
CA LEU A 864 -13.01 -12.28 9.27
C LEU A 864 -12.15 -12.96 10.35
N ARG A 865 -12.16 -14.29 10.42
CA ARG A 865 -11.34 -15.04 11.40
C ARG A 865 -9.83 -14.86 11.19
N TRP A 866 -9.34 -14.77 9.95
CA TRP A 866 -7.91 -14.56 9.71
C TRP A 866 -7.47 -13.10 9.73
N SER A 867 -8.37 -12.16 9.38
CA SER A 867 -8.08 -10.72 9.35
C SER A 867 -8.30 -10.00 10.68
N GLY A 868 -9.12 -10.56 11.58
CA GLY A 868 -9.48 -9.92 12.86
C GLY A 868 -10.48 -8.77 12.73
N VAL A 869 -11.02 -8.53 11.53
CA VAL A 869 -12.02 -7.48 11.27
C VAL A 869 -13.36 -7.84 11.93
N SER A 870 -14.04 -6.84 12.50
CA SER A 870 -15.34 -7.07 13.14
C SER A 870 -16.45 -7.34 12.11
N ILE A 871 -17.36 -8.25 12.43
CA ILE A 871 -18.55 -8.54 11.61
C ILE A 871 -19.43 -7.30 11.39
N GLN A 872 -19.42 -6.35 12.34
CA GLN A 872 -20.18 -5.09 12.21
C GLN A 872 -19.54 -4.16 11.17
N ASP A 873 -18.22 -4.00 11.19
CA ASP A 873 -17.52 -3.14 10.23
C ASP A 873 -17.51 -3.75 8.82
N TRP A 874 -17.43 -5.08 8.71
CA TRP A 874 -17.64 -5.80 7.45
C TRP A 874 -19.05 -5.59 6.90
N TRP A 875 -20.10 -5.78 7.71
CA TRP A 875 -21.48 -5.55 7.26
C TRP A 875 -21.72 -4.09 6.85
N ARG A 876 -21.20 -3.11 7.60
CA ARG A 876 -21.27 -1.69 7.23
C ARG A 876 -20.55 -1.41 5.90
N ASN A 877 -19.41 -2.07 5.64
CA ASN A 877 -18.71 -1.99 4.36
C ASN A 877 -19.58 -2.48 3.19
N GLU A 878 -20.23 -3.64 3.34
CA GLU A 878 -21.13 -4.18 2.30
C GLU A 878 -22.36 -3.27 2.08
N GLN A 879 -22.96 -2.75 3.15
CA GLN A 879 -24.04 -1.77 3.04
C GLN A 879 -23.58 -0.49 2.31
N PHE A 880 -22.39 0.03 2.64
CA PHE A 880 -21.84 1.21 1.99
C PHE A 880 -21.43 0.95 0.53
N TRP A 881 -20.95 -0.25 0.20
CA TRP A 881 -20.71 -0.69 -1.18
C TRP A 881 -22.00 -0.70 -2.00
N VAL A 882 -23.12 -1.20 -1.45
CA VAL A 882 -24.42 -1.12 -2.14
C VAL A 882 -24.87 0.32 -2.34
N ILE A 883 -24.77 1.16 -1.31
CA ILE A 883 -25.16 2.58 -1.37
C ILE A 883 -24.32 3.33 -2.41
N GLY A 884 -22.99 3.19 -2.38
CA GLY A 884 -22.06 3.81 -3.33
C GLY A 884 -22.24 3.27 -4.75
N GLY A 885 -22.50 1.98 -4.90
CA GLY A 885 -22.82 1.31 -6.16
C GLY A 885 -24.06 1.89 -6.85
N VAL A 886 -25.17 2.02 -6.11
CA VAL A 886 -26.44 2.59 -6.62
C VAL A 886 -26.34 4.11 -6.89
N SER A 887 -25.45 4.82 -6.20
CA SER A 887 -25.29 6.28 -6.32
C SER A 887 -24.01 6.70 -7.04
N ALA A 888 -22.93 6.94 -6.29
CA ALA A 888 -21.69 7.55 -6.76
C ALA A 888 -21.05 6.80 -7.94
N HIS A 889 -21.01 5.46 -7.90
CA HIS A 889 -20.41 4.66 -8.98
C HIS A 889 -21.22 4.75 -10.28
N LEU A 890 -22.55 4.71 -10.18
CA LEU A 890 -23.45 4.84 -11.33
C LEU A 890 -23.27 6.19 -12.02
N PHE A 891 -23.28 7.29 -11.26
CA PHE A 891 -23.02 8.63 -11.79
C PHE A 891 -21.61 8.77 -12.37
N ALA A 892 -20.58 8.19 -11.73
CA ALA A 892 -19.21 8.21 -12.22
C ALA A 892 -19.04 7.50 -13.57
N VAL A 893 -19.69 6.35 -13.79
CA VAL A 893 -19.63 5.63 -15.07
C VAL A 893 -20.25 6.47 -16.20
N PHE A 894 -21.43 7.06 -15.99
CA PHE A 894 -22.04 7.94 -17.00
C PHE A 894 -21.22 9.21 -17.24
N GLN A 895 -20.68 9.86 -16.19
CA GLN A 895 -19.83 11.05 -16.32
C GLN A 895 -18.51 10.75 -17.03
N GLY A 896 -17.85 9.64 -16.71
CA GLY A 896 -16.60 9.23 -17.35
C GLY A 896 -16.79 8.86 -18.83
N LEU A 897 -17.87 8.15 -19.16
CA LEU A 897 -18.22 7.87 -20.56
C LEU A 897 -18.51 9.16 -21.34
N LEU A 898 -19.32 10.08 -20.79
CA LEU A 898 -19.60 11.37 -21.43
C LEU A 898 -18.32 12.22 -21.60
N LYS A 899 -17.44 12.26 -20.60
CA LYS A 899 -16.18 13.00 -20.66
C LYS A 899 -15.25 12.47 -21.76
N VAL A 900 -15.11 11.16 -21.88
CA VAL A 900 -14.24 10.55 -22.91
C VAL A 900 -14.84 10.63 -24.31
N LEU A 901 -16.18 10.51 -24.45
CA LEU A 901 -16.84 10.54 -25.76
C LEU A 901 -17.12 11.95 -26.29
N ALA A 902 -17.32 12.94 -25.41
CA ALA A 902 -17.70 14.31 -25.79
C ALA A 902 -16.69 15.39 -25.35
N GLY A 903 -15.59 15.03 -24.69
CA GLY A 903 -14.52 15.96 -24.29
C GLY A 903 -14.90 16.95 -23.18
N VAL A 904 -16.04 16.75 -22.50
CA VAL A 904 -16.57 17.69 -21.50
C VAL A 904 -15.79 17.58 -20.19
N ASP A 905 -15.01 18.60 -19.85
CA ASP A 905 -14.24 18.63 -18.62
C ASP A 905 -15.15 18.78 -17.38
N THR A 906 -15.11 17.77 -16.52
CA THR A 906 -15.85 17.75 -15.25
C THR A 906 -15.16 18.62 -14.21
N ASN A 907 -15.75 19.79 -13.93
CA ASN A 907 -15.28 20.71 -12.89
C ASN A 907 -15.13 20.00 -11.54
N PHE A 908 -13.93 20.09 -10.96
CA PHE A 908 -13.53 19.38 -9.74
C PHE A 908 -13.70 20.26 -8.51
N THR A 909 -14.56 19.85 -7.58
CA THR A 909 -14.69 20.48 -6.26
C THR A 909 -13.91 19.70 -5.20
N VAL A 910 -13.14 20.41 -4.39
CA VAL A 910 -12.55 19.88 -3.16
C VAL A 910 -13.64 19.79 -2.11
N THR A 911 -13.79 18.62 -1.49
CA THR A 911 -14.67 18.41 -0.33
C THR A 911 -14.02 19.06 0.90
N ALA A 912 -14.61 20.12 1.43
CA ALA A 912 -14.12 20.79 2.63
C ALA A 912 -14.05 19.82 3.83
N LYS A 913 -13.04 20.00 4.68
CA LYS A 913 -12.87 19.28 5.95
C LYS A 913 -12.98 20.30 7.07
N ALA A 914 -14.06 20.25 7.85
CA ALA A 914 -14.29 21.16 8.97
C ALA A 914 -13.29 20.89 10.10
N ALA A 915 -12.89 21.95 10.79
CA ALA A 915 -11.96 21.92 11.93
C ALA A 915 -12.64 22.31 13.26
N GLU A 916 -13.98 22.36 13.30
CA GLU A 916 -14.76 22.88 14.43
C GLU A 916 -15.25 21.75 15.36
N ASP A 917 -14.96 21.87 16.65
CA ASP A 917 -15.35 20.93 17.72
C ASP A 917 -16.87 20.97 18.07
N ALA A 918 -17.74 21.28 17.10
CA ALA A 918 -19.17 21.54 17.26
C ALA A 918 -20.03 20.27 17.48
N GLU A 919 -19.83 19.59 18.62
CA GLU A 919 -20.73 18.59 19.24
C GLU A 919 -21.41 17.58 18.29
N PHE A 920 -20.68 17.01 17.32
CA PHE A 920 -21.21 16.03 16.36
C PHE A 920 -22.42 16.52 15.53
N GLY A 921 -22.78 17.82 15.57
CA GLY A 921 -24.02 18.34 14.96
C GLY A 921 -24.04 18.18 13.45
N GLU A 922 -22.92 18.51 12.80
CA GLU A 922 -22.75 18.39 11.34
C GLU A 922 -22.80 16.94 10.83
N LEU A 923 -22.54 15.96 11.69
CA LEU A 923 -22.62 14.52 11.38
C LEU A 923 -24.06 14.07 11.06
N TYR A 924 -25.04 14.92 11.40
CA TYR A 924 -26.47 14.76 11.09
C TYR A 924 -26.98 15.75 10.02
N LEU A 925 -26.16 16.67 9.50
CA LEU A 925 -26.59 17.61 8.46
C LEU A 925 -26.71 16.91 7.10
N PHE A 926 -27.95 16.53 6.76
CA PHE A 926 -28.29 15.93 5.47
C PHE A 926 -28.33 17.00 4.36
N LYS A 927 -27.23 17.13 3.61
CA LYS A 927 -27.18 17.91 2.35
C LYS A 927 -27.82 17.09 1.22
N TRP A 928 -28.94 17.55 0.66
CA TRP A 928 -29.58 16.89 -0.49
C TRP A 928 -28.76 17.10 -1.77
N THR A 929 -28.42 16.02 -2.47
CA THR A 929 -27.70 16.06 -3.77
C THR A 929 -28.31 15.11 -4.78
N THR A 930 -28.04 15.32 -6.07
CA THR A 930 -28.55 14.48 -7.17
C THR A 930 -28.10 13.01 -7.08
N LEU A 931 -26.96 12.75 -6.43
CA LEU A 931 -26.45 11.40 -6.15
C LEU A 931 -27.43 10.55 -5.33
N LEU A 932 -28.31 11.18 -4.54
CA LEU A 932 -29.23 10.51 -3.61
C LEU A 932 -30.52 10.04 -4.29
N ILE A 933 -30.80 10.51 -5.51
CA ILE A 933 -32.04 10.20 -6.24
C ILE A 933 -32.20 8.69 -6.47
N PRO A 934 -31.23 7.94 -7.06
CA PRO A 934 -31.41 6.51 -7.29
C PRO A 934 -31.62 5.68 -6.00
N PRO A 935 -30.84 5.87 -4.91
CA PRO A 935 -31.14 5.23 -3.63
C PRO A 935 -32.53 5.53 -3.07
N THR A 936 -33.01 6.78 -3.13
CA THR A 936 -34.38 7.09 -2.67
C THR A 936 -35.45 6.40 -3.52
N THR A 937 -35.29 6.39 -4.85
CA THR A 937 -36.20 5.71 -5.76
C THR A 937 -36.24 4.20 -5.51
N LEU A 938 -35.09 3.55 -5.31
CA LEU A 938 -35.06 2.10 -5.00
C LEU A 938 -35.75 1.75 -3.68
N ILE A 939 -35.60 2.57 -2.62
CA ILE A 939 -36.30 2.36 -1.36
C ILE A 939 -37.82 2.47 -1.57
N ILE A 940 -38.28 3.55 -2.20
CA ILE A 940 -39.72 3.79 -2.43
C ILE A 940 -40.30 2.65 -3.28
N LEU A 941 -39.63 2.28 -4.37
CA LEU A 941 -40.04 1.20 -5.27
C LEU A 941 -40.17 -0.15 -4.55
N ASN A 942 -39.17 -0.54 -3.74
CA ASN A 942 -39.21 -1.80 -2.99
C ASN A 942 -40.24 -1.77 -1.86
N MET A 943 -40.41 -0.65 -1.15
CA MET A 943 -41.43 -0.50 -0.10
C MET A 943 -42.85 -0.60 -0.66
N VAL A 944 -43.13 0.09 -1.78
CA VAL A 944 -44.43 0.00 -2.49
C VAL A 944 -44.64 -1.42 -3.01
N GLY A 945 -43.62 -2.06 -3.59
CA GLY A 945 -43.67 -3.46 -4.00
C GLY A 945 -44.02 -4.42 -2.86
N VAL A 946 -43.41 -4.26 -1.68
CA VAL A 946 -43.70 -5.08 -0.49
C VAL A 946 -45.16 -4.91 -0.05
N VAL A 947 -45.66 -3.67 0.04
CA VAL A 947 -47.07 -3.41 0.43
C VAL A 947 -48.03 -3.99 -0.60
N ALA A 948 -47.77 -3.81 -1.90
CA ALA A 948 -48.62 -4.35 -2.96
C ALA A 948 -48.64 -5.89 -2.95
N GLY A 949 -47.48 -6.54 -2.90
CA GLY A 949 -47.36 -8.00 -2.92
C GLY A 949 -47.96 -8.69 -1.69
N VAL A 950 -47.84 -8.09 -0.50
CA VAL A 950 -48.54 -8.57 0.71
C VAL A 950 -50.05 -8.41 0.57
N SER A 951 -50.53 -7.28 0.01
CA SER A 951 -51.96 -7.03 -0.16
C SER A 951 -52.60 -8.02 -1.15
N ASP A 952 -51.92 -8.29 -2.28
CA ASP A 952 -52.34 -9.28 -3.27
C ASP A 952 -52.40 -10.70 -2.69
N ALA A 953 -51.39 -11.11 -1.92
CA ALA A 953 -51.34 -12.43 -1.28
C ALA A 953 -52.38 -12.63 -0.17
N ILE A 954 -52.85 -11.53 0.46
CA ILE A 954 -53.98 -11.56 1.39
C ILE A 954 -55.30 -11.79 0.64
N ASN A 955 -55.50 -11.16 -0.53
CA ASN A 955 -56.67 -11.37 -1.37
C ASN A 955 -56.70 -12.77 -2.02
N ASN A 956 -55.56 -13.23 -2.53
CA ASN A 956 -55.43 -14.50 -3.28
C ASN A 956 -55.28 -15.75 -2.39
N GLY A 957 -55.28 -15.57 -1.07
CA GLY A 957 -55.29 -16.66 -0.08
C GLY A 957 -53.98 -17.45 0.05
N TYR A 958 -53.99 -18.44 0.96
CA TYR A 958 -52.79 -19.12 1.45
C TYR A 958 -51.91 -19.79 0.37
N GLY A 959 -52.45 -20.16 -0.79
CA GLY A 959 -51.66 -20.74 -1.88
C GLY A 959 -50.59 -19.80 -2.47
N SER A 960 -50.76 -18.49 -2.32
CA SER A 960 -49.84 -17.46 -2.83
C SER A 960 -48.57 -17.27 -1.98
N TRP A 961 -48.56 -17.76 -0.74
CA TRP A 961 -47.58 -17.35 0.29
C TRP A 961 -46.17 -17.92 0.09
N GLY A 962 -46.04 -19.11 -0.53
CA GLY A 962 -44.74 -19.70 -0.86
C GLY A 962 -43.92 -18.84 -1.83
N PRO A 963 -44.45 -18.54 -3.04
CA PRO A 963 -43.81 -17.61 -3.97
C PRO A 963 -43.62 -16.19 -3.41
N LEU A 964 -44.55 -15.71 -2.58
CA LEU A 964 -44.42 -14.41 -1.90
C LEU A 964 -43.16 -14.34 -1.03
N PHE A 965 -42.90 -15.36 -0.20
CA PHE A 965 -41.77 -15.36 0.74
C PHE A 965 -40.42 -15.14 0.04
N GLY A 966 -40.20 -15.82 -1.09
CA GLY A 966 -38.99 -15.64 -1.91
C GLY A 966 -38.85 -14.22 -2.48
N LYS A 967 -39.94 -13.62 -2.96
CA LYS A 967 -39.94 -12.23 -3.46
C LYS A 967 -39.67 -11.22 -2.34
N LEU A 968 -40.34 -11.39 -1.20
CA LEU A 968 -40.16 -10.52 -0.03
C LEU A 968 -38.73 -10.60 0.50
N PHE A 969 -38.13 -11.79 0.59
CA PHE A 969 -36.74 -11.96 1.04
C PHE A 969 -35.76 -11.09 0.25
N PHE A 970 -35.84 -11.07 -1.07
CA PHE A 970 -34.98 -10.22 -1.90
C PHE A 970 -35.28 -8.72 -1.76
N ALA A 971 -36.55 -8.32 -1.62
CA ALA A 971 -36.91 -6.92 -1.38
C ALA A 971 -36.42 -6.42 -0.01
N PHE A 972 -36.58 -7.24 1.05
CA PHE A 972 -36.02 -6.95 2.37
C PHE A 972 -34.49 -6.90 2.36
N TRP A 973 -33.81 -7.75 1.58
CA TRP A 973 -32.35 -7.65 1.40
C TRP A 973 -31.95 -6.27 0.88
N VAL A 974 -32.61 -5.74 -0.16
CA VAL A 974 -32.34 -4.38 -0.69
C VAL A 974 -32.62 -3.31 0.38
N ILE A 975 -33.78 -3.36 1.05
CA ILE A 975 -34.18 -2.38 2.06
C ILE A 975 -33.20 -2.37 3.25
N VAL A 976 -32.72 -3.54 3.70
CA VAL A 976 -31.74 -3.66 4.81
C VAL A 976 -30.36 -3.15 4.40
N HIS A 977 -29.94 -3.30 3.14
CA HIS A 977 -28.66 -2.73 2.69
C HIS A 977 -28.72 -1.20 2.56
N LEU A 978 -29.86 -0.65 2.13
CA LEU A 978 -30.08 0.80 2.06
C LEU A 978 -30.55 1.42 3.39
N TYR A 979 -30.74 0.63 4.45
CA TYR A 979 -31.21 1.11 5.75
C TYR A 979 -30.29 2.15 6.43
N PRO A 980 -28.95 2.10 6.34
CA PRO A 980 -28.09 3.17 6.87
C PRO A 980 -28.30 4.50 6.13
N PHE A 981 -28.59 4.46 4.83
CA PHE A 981 -28.95 5.63 4.04
C PHE A 981 -30.32 6.18 4.46
N LEU A 982 -31.33 5.32 4.65
CA LEU A 982 -32.63 5.73 5.18
C LEU A 982 -32.51 6.37 6.58
N LYS A 983 -31.67 5.80 7.46
CA LYS A 983 -31.31 6.41 8.76
C LYS A 983 -30.57 7.75 8.63
N GLY A 984 -29.82 7.96 7.56
CA GLY A 984 -29.21 9.24 7.21
C GLY A 984 -30.27 10.28 6.83
N LEU A 985 -31.21 9.93 5.94
CA LEU A 985 -32.33 10.78 5.52
C LEU A 985 -33.27 11.13 6.69
N MET A 986 -33.47 10.19 7.63
CA MET A 986 -34.23 10.40 8.88
C MET A 986 -33.40 11.05 9.99
N GLY A 987 -32.16 11.49 9.69
CA GLY A 987 -31.21 12.04 10.65
C GLY A 987 -31.58 13.44 11.13
N ARG A 988 -32.38 13.51 12.21
CA ARG A 988 -32.56 14.71 13.06
C ARG A 988 -32.99 16.00 12.33
N GLN A 989 -33.95 15.89 11.39
CA GLN A 989 -34.89 16.99 11.21
C GLN A 989 -35.61 17.23 12.54
N ASN A 990 -35.49 18.45 13.09
CA ASN A 990 -35.82 18.74 14.49
C ASN A 990 -37.34 18.91 14.75
N ARG A 991 -38.16 18.06 14.12
CA ARG A 991 -39.64 18.20 14.10
C ARG A 991 -40.43 16.90 13.91
N THR A 992 -39.83 15.84 13.37
CA THR A 992 -40.52 14.57 13.03
C THR A 992 -39.94 13.40 13.84
N PRO A 993 -40.53 13.01 14.98
CA PRO A 993 -40.07 11.83 15.72
C PRO A 993 -40.29 10.57 14.88
N THR A 994 -39.42 9.57 15.04
CA THR A 994 -39.50 8.27 14.33
C THR A 994 -40.86 7.58 14.48
N ILE A 995 -41.54 7.83 15.60
CA ILE A 995 -42.92 7.43 15.89
C ILE A 995 -43.89 7.87 14.76
N VAL A 996 -43.77 9.09 14.23
CA VAL A 996 -44.63 9.58 13.14
C VAL A 996 -44.40 8.82 11.83
N VAL A 997 -43.17 8.36 11.57
CA VAL A 997 -42.86 7.55 10.38
C VAL A 997 -43.37 6.11 10.54
N LEU A 998 -43.35 5.56 11.76
CA LEU A 998 -43.99 4.28 12.04
C LEU A 998 -45.52 4.37 11.88
N TRP A 999 -46.14 5.44 12.38
CA TRP A 999 -47.57 5.70 12.18
C TRP A 999 -47.93 5.96 10.71
N SER A 1000 -47.11 6.68 9.94
CA SER A 1000 -47.42 6.91 8.52
C SER A 1000 -47.26 5.65 7.67
N ILE A 1001 -46.29 4.78 7.97
CA ILE A 1001 -46.18 3.45 7.35
C ILE A 1001 -47.40 2.59 7.72
N LEU A 1002 -47.82 2.58 8.99
CA LEU A 1002 -48.98 1.81 9.45
C LEU A 1002 -50.29 2.31 8.81
N LEU A 1003 -50.51 3.63 8.79
CA LEU A 1003 -51.66 4.26 8.13
C LEU A 1003 -51.65 4.03 6.61
N ALA A 1004 -50.49 4.07 5.96
CA ALA A 1004 -50.36 3.75 4.55
C ALA A 1004 -50.69 2.26 4.27
N SER A 1005 -50.24 1.33 5.13
CA SER A 1005 -50.56 -0.09 4.97
C SER A 1005 -52.06 -0.37 5.19
N ILE A 1006 -52.70 0.31 6.15
CA ILE A 1006 -54.16 0.26 6.35
C ILE A 1006 -54.87 0.84 5.13
N PHE A 1007 -54.42 1.99 4.60
CA PHE A 1007 -55.02 2.60 3.40
C PHE A 1007 -54.89 1.69 2.18
N SER A 1008 -53.74 1.05 1.95
CA SER A 1008 -53.56 0.09 0.87
C SER A 1008 -54.45 -1.15 1.03
N LEU A 1009 -54.58 -1.71 2.23
CA LEU A 1009 -55.47 -2.84 2.50
C LEU A 1009 -56.96 -2.47 2.32
N VAL A 1010 -57.34 -1.26 2.73
CA VAL A 1010 -58.70 -0.72 2.53
C VAL A 1010 -58.96 -0.47 1.05
N TRP A 1011 -58.01 0.13 0.31
CA TRP A 1011 -58.11 0.32 -1.13
C TRP A 1011 -58.29 -1.01 -1.86
N VAL A 1012 -57.39 -1.96 -1.63
CA VAL A 1012 -57.39 -3.30 -2.27
C VAL A 1012 -58.63 -4.15 -1.91
N ARG A 1013 -59.37 -3.78 -0.85
CA ARG A 1013 -60.66 -4.37 -0.46
C ARG A 1013 -61.88 -3.64 -1.03
N ILE A 1014 -61.74 -2.36 -1.37
CA ILE A 1014 -62.80 -1.51 -1.94
C ILE A 1014 -62.75 -1.45 -3.47
N ASP A 1015 -61.59 -1.70 -4.07
CA ASP A 1015 -61.25 -1.36 -5.46
C ASP A 1015 -62.34 -1.78 -6.48
N PRO A 1016 -63.04 -0.80 -7.09
CA PRO A 1016 -64.13 -1.08 -8.03
C PRO A 1016 -63.65 -1.47 -9.43
N PHE A 1017 -62.33 -1.43 -9.70
CA PHE A 1017 -61.76 -1.67 -11.03
C PHE A 1017 -61.26 -3.10 -11.26
N LEU A 1018 -61.17 -3.93 -10.20
CA LEU A 1018 -61.06 -5.37 -10.38
C LEU A 1018 -62.44 -5.93 -10.82
N PRO A 1019 -62.51 -6.72 -11.91
CA PRO A 1019 -63.77 -7.36 -12.29
C PRO A 1019 -64.15 -8.36 -11.19
N LYS A 1020 -65.25 -8.07 -10.47
CA LYS A 1020 -65.89 -9.02 -9.56
C LYS A 1020 -66.10 -10.32 -10.33
N GLN A 1021 -65.69 -11.47 -9.76
CA GLN A 1021 -65.98 -12.77 -10.38
C GLN A 1021 -67.47 -13.09 -10.27
N THR A 1022 -68.26 -12.55 -11.21
CA THR A 1022 -69.68 -12.85 -11.39
C THR A 1022 -69.84 -14.15 -12.17
N GLY A 1023 -69.38 -15.25 -11.57
CA GLY A 1023 -69.51 -16.61 -12.09
C GLY A 1023 -69.48 -17.63 -10.94
N PRO A 1024 -70.33 -18.66 -10.96
CA PRO A 1024 -70.29 -19.72 -9.96
C PRO A 1024 -69.01 -20.55 -10.09
N VAL A 1025 -68.56 -21.16 -8.99
CA VAL A 1025 -67.37 -22.04 -8.99
C VAL A 1025 -67.67 -23.30 -9.81
N LEU A 1026 -67.19 -23.32 -11.06
CA LEU A 1026 -67.32 -24.46 -11.96
C LEU A 1026 -66.42 -25.62 -11.47
N LYS A 1027 -67.03 -26.70 -10.99
CA LYS A 1027 -66.34 -27.99 -10.85
C LYS A 1027 -66.11 -28.60 -12.22
N GLN A 1028 -64.92 -29.15 -12.42
CA GLN A 1028 -64.56 -29.94 -13.59
C GLN A 1028 -65.47 -31.18 -13.65
N CYS A 1029 -66.20 -31.36 -14.77
CA CYS A 1029 -67.28 -32.35 -14.87
C CYS A 1029 -66.81 -33.79 -15.15
N GLY A 1030 -65.51 -34.02 -15.36
CA GLY A 1030 -64.94 -35.35 -15.59
C GLY A 1030 -65.21 -35.93 -16.99
N VAL A 1031 -65.64 -35.11 -17.94
CA VAL A 1031 -65.86 -35.49 -19.34
C VAL A 1031 -64.80 -34.81 -20.22
N GLU A 1032 -64.11 -35.59 -21.05
CA GLU A 1032 -63.28 -35.06 -22.14
C GLU A 1032 -64.18 -34.76 -23.35
N CYS A 1033 -63.98 -33.61 -23.99
CA CYS A 1033 -64.77 -33.11 -25.13
C CYS A 1033 -63.85 -32.73 -26.29
#